data_AF-A0ABD5RS80-F1
#
_entry.id   AF-A0ABD5RS80-F1
#
_cell.length_a   1.000
_cell.length_b   1.000
_cell.length_c   1.000
_cell.angle_alpha   90.00
_cell.angle_beta   90.00
_cell.angle_gamma   90.00
#
_symmetry.space_group_name_H-M   'P 1'
#
loop_
_entity.id
_entity.type
_entity.pdbx_description
1 polymer ?
#
loop_
_entity_poly.entity_id
_entity_poly.type
_entity_poly.pdbx_seq_one_letter_code
_entity_poly.pdbx_strand_id
1 'polypeptide(L)'
;MGAVVVLLAVSGYTTTIAGNLGSETAVELTSDAAGAGDGTTFPITAVSVNGEPYTLLGVPTTTSQDIAVPNGVAGPLSGRTVTIAGEQTTLERGVVKRSDDTPFPDSWLITDASTARELGADRALVIRESSDPVPQSGAPLIGALAFFIAGTQQVLGLLTVVCAGAAVLIGVIIFSVTRMTVRERRETLRVLRATGATQRTVLMLVAARAGLLTLIGIALGYAFGVIIPNAAANIAITLGFPIGLPMAMSAQTALVVAGMLGALVCVGILAGGLAGRQVVSGEPLDVKNNSSRRWPGGPSFLPSGAVVPTTATLAVFIAFVLVVFSLGGVVGSVGATDQQGGTIVAPNAVHPVASQVDVAYAEALQRAGTAASPEILLFQVSDGHPFPARGVQFDAYQNVTDAKLVAGRAPNATDDDEAVIGTDLATTLGVGPGDELALGGSTKAGVATVEIVGTFSASGAADDHLLVSLPVARHLSTVRQGKVNLIRLADRPQRGARGGVAVLDVSTPRQVVAGEQLPVRVQVRNVGQDTTTETLRATFGSQEQSTQISLTADQQRTVTFRFTAEDPGTQTIRVGETNQSVRVVTPTALRLSQVPKTAPPNATFELRVTTATGQSVSNATVTLGDRSVGTTPKGRARVQLPTADGTYSLRVVAGNRSVSRQLRVNEDVQRTPTVQLSMVNETGVLTAPTARVRVSNPWSTPQTASVSVSGPGATVNQAVRLAPGASKAVAANLERRPPGTYTVEATVNGTTIEQQYRVTGDERLASAIASSGRVSGGVGTSGFIARAFGNIGLVLATLLGLGVVMTVGSTIASFADAVQARRRDIGVHRAVGAGPLQVGKLVLSDALRIAIPAGLGGALLAVITLTALSWAGALTVFGVQLAPQAPLALIGGIVLGALGLALVSAVMVVARYVRADPSRLFGGSQ
;
A
#
# COMPACT_ATOMS: atom_id res chain seq x y z
N MET A 1 -15.20 7.70 25.80
CA MET A 1 -16.50 7.74 25.08
C MET A 1 -16.34 8.13 23.62
N GLY A 2 -15.95 9.36 23.29
CA GLY A 2 -15.76 9.74 21.87
C GLY A 2 -14.78 8.84 21.11
N ALA A 3 -13.68 8.45 21.75
CA ALA A 3 -12.75 7.46 21.22
C ALA A 3 -13.42 6.11 20.88
N VAL A 4 -14.22 5.60 21.81
CA VAL A 4 -14.92 4.30 21.72
C VAL A 4 -15.97 4.32 20.61
N VAL A 5 -16.74 5.41 20.51
CA VAL A 5 -17.77 5.59 19.49
C VAL A 5 -17.15 5.68 18.09
N VAL A 6 -16.05 6.42 17.94
CA VAL A 6 -15.33 6.54 16.65
C VAL A 6 -14.74 5.18 16.23
N LEU A 7 -14.11 4.45 17.16
CA LEU A 7 -13.55 3.12 16.88
C LEU A 7 -14.63 2.06 16.55
N LEU A 8 -15.75 2.06 17.27
CA LEU A 8 -16.85 1.13 17.01
C LEU A 8 -17.59 1.44 15.69
N ALA A 9 -17.69 2.72 15.31
CA ALA A 9 -18.24 3.11 14.01
C ALA A 9 -17.35 2.63 12.84
N VAL A 10 -16.02 2.63 13.02
CA VAL A 10 -15.07 2.09 12.03
C VAL A 10 -15.14 0.57 11.94
N SER A 11 -15.34 -0.13 13.07
CA SER A 11 -15.44 -1.59 13.15
C SER A 11 -16.70 -2.17 12.50
N GLY A 12 -17.85 -1.46 12.55
CA GLY A 12 -19.11 -1.93 11.97
C GLY A 12 -19.14 -2.02 10.44
N TYR A 13 -18.23 -1.33 9.74
CA TYR A 13 -18.11 -1.39 8.29
C TYR A 13 -17.39 -2.66 7.81
N THR A 14 -16.48 -3.20 8.62
CA THR A 14 -15.67 -4.36 8.26
C THR A 14 -16.47 -5.67 8.33
N THR A 15 -17.45 -5.75 9.22
CA THR A 15 -18.32 -6.93 9.41
C THR A 15 -19.44 -7.04 8.37
N THR A 16 -19.81 -5.97 7.67
CA THR A 16 -20.83 -6.04 6.60
C THR A 16 -20.24 -6.45 5.26
N ILE A 17 -18.96 -6.15 5.01
CA ILE A 17 -18.21 -6.68 3.85
C ILE A 17 -17.84 -8.16 4.06
N ALA A 18 -17.80 -8.62 5.32
CA ALA A 18 -17.47 -9.97 5.74
C ALA A 18 -18.46 -11.06 5.32
N GLY A 19 -19.76 -10.79 5.33
CA GLY A 19 -20.79 -11.82 5.19
C GLY A 19 -20.80 -12.58 3.87
N ASN A 20 -20.07 -12.11 2.85
CA ASN A 20 -20.10 -12.65 1.49
C ASN A 20 -18.81 -13.39 1.06
N LEU A 21 -17.78 -13.48 1.92
CA LEU A 21 -16.43 -13.96 1.55
C LEU A 21 -15.81 -15.01 2.51
N GLY A 22 -16.51 -15.46 3.54
CA GLY A 22 -15.96 -16.41 4.53
C GLY A 22 -15.75 -17.81 3.94
N SER A 23 -14.61 -18.44 4.28
CA SER A 23 -14.43 -19.89 4.10
C SER A 23 -14.77 -20.61 5.41
N GLU A 24 -15.72 -21.52 5.38
CA GLU A 24 -16.06 -22.43 6.50
C GLU A 24 -15.04 -23.57 6.62
N THR A 25 -13.78 -23.35 6.26
CA THR A 25 -12.74 -24.39 6.21
C THR A 25 -11.38 -23.87 6.65
N ALA A 26 -10.68 -24.68 7.44
CA ALA A 26 -9.34 -24.43 7.96
C ALA A 26 -8.39 -25.55 7.55
N VAL A 27 -7.12 -25.21 7.37
CA VAL A 27 -6.03 -26.11 7.03
C VAL A 27 -4.95 -26.09 8.09
N GLU A 28 -4.44 -27.25 8.47
CA GLU A 28 -3.39 -27.42 9.46
C GLU A 28 -2.33 -28.39 8.90
N LEU A 29 -1.06 -28.16 9.20
CA LEU A 29 0.03 -29.10 8.90
C LEU A 29 0.28 -29.97 10.13
N THR A 30 0.29 -31.29 9.95
CA THR A 30 0.57 -32.26 11.01
C THR A 30 1.70 -33.20 10.59
N SER A 31 2.46 -33.67 11.58
CA SER A 31 3.43 -34.76 11.43
C SER A 31 2.78 -36.15 11.48
N ASP A 32 1.46 -36.24 11.67
CA ASP A 32 0.72 -37.50 11.59
C ASP A 32 0.17 -37.75 10.18
N ALA A 33 0.98 -38.37 9.32
CA ALA A 33 0.58 -38.76 7.96
C ALA A 33 -0.53 -39.83 7.92
N ALA A 34 -0.82 -40.52 9.03
CA ALA A 34 -1.83 -41.56 9.11
C ALA A 34 -3.25 -41.01 9.35
N GLY A 35 -3.37 -39.77 9.81
CA GLY A 35 -4.64 -39.04 9.96
C GLY A 35 -5.49 -39.54 11.13
N ALA A 36 -5.12 -39.21 12.37
CA ALA A 36 -5.90 -39.55 13.56
C ALA A 36 -6.95 -38.49 13.99
N GLY A 37 -7.24 -37.47 13.18
CA GLY A 37 -8.07 -36.31 13.56
C GLY A 37 -9.37 -36.11 12.76
N ASP A 38 -10.23 -35.21 13.25
CA ASP A 38 -11.41 -34.74 12.53
C ASP A 38 -10.99 -33.85 11.34
N GLY A 39 -11.13 -34.37 10.11
CA GLY A 39 -10.82 -33.64 8.88
C GLY A 39 -10.40 -34.55 7.72
N THR A 40 -10.33 -33.98 6.51
CA THR A 40 -9.77 -34.69 5.35
C THR A 40 -8.24 -34.56 5.36
N THR A 41 -7.53 -35.68 5.43
CA THR A 41 -6.06 -35.73 5.53
C THR A 41 -5.42 -35.96 4.17
N PHE A 42 -4.49 -35.09 3.78
CA PHE A 42 -3.72 -35.13 2.54
C PHE A 42 -2.24 -35.38 2.86
N PRO A 43 -1.73 -36.61 2.74
CA PRO A 43 -0.32 -36.93 3.01
C PRO A 43 0.61 -36.18 2.06
N ILE A 44 1.73 -35.70 2.59
CA ILE A 44 2.75 -34.92 1.88
C ILE A 44 4.11 -35.56 2.10
N THR A 45 4.92 -35.55 1.05
CA THR A 45 6.34 -35.93 1.09
C THR A 45 7.13 -35.10 0.11
N ALA A 46 8.43 -34.95 0.37
CA ALA A 46 9.37 -34.55 -0.68
C ALA A 46 9.67 -35.76 -1.58
N VAL A 47 9.80 -35.52 -2.88
CA VAL A 47 10.23 -36.51 -3.87
C VAL A 47 11.20 -35.89 -4.87
N SER A 48 11.95 -36.72 -5.58
CA SER A 48 12.73 -36.30 -6.73
C SER A 48 12.18 -36.91 -8.02
N VAL A 49 12.05 -36.10 -9.07
CA VAL A 49 11.73 -36.55 -10.42
C VAL A 49 12.88 -36.17 -11.35
N ASN A 50 13.55 -37.17 -11.91
CA ASN A 50 14.73 -36.99 -12.76
C ASN A 50 15.87 -36.16 -12.11
N GLY A 51 15.99 -36.21 -10.77
CA GLY A 51 16.99 -35.45 -10.02
C GLY A 51 16.52 -34.08 -9.53
N GLU A 52 15.35 -33.61 -9.94
CA GLU A 52 14.75 -32.34 -9.49
C GLU A 52 13.81 -32.56 -8.31
N PRO A 53 13.85 -31.74 -7.25
CA PRO A 53 12.99 -31.89 -6.07
C PRO A 53 11.57 -31.37 -6.30
N TYR A 54 10.58 -32.05 -5.74
CA TYR A 54 9.17 -31.66 -5.77
C TYR A 54 8.46 -32.03 -4.46
N THR A 55 7.48 -31.22 -4.06
CA THR A 55 6.49 -31.61 -3.04
C THR A 55 5.42 -32.47 -3.69
N LEU A 56 5.20 -33.68 -3.17
CA LEU A 56 4.14 -34.59 -3.61
C LEU A 56 3.02 -34.63 -2.57
N LEU A 57 1.79 -34.37 -3.02
CA LEU A 57 0.56 -34.44 -2.24
C LEU A 57 -0.30 -35.62 -2.68
N GLY A 58 -0.76 -36.42 -1.72
CA GLY A 58 -1.72 -37.49 -1.93
C GLY A 58 -3.17 -37.04 -1.69
N VAL A 59 -4.05 -37.25 -2.66
CA VAL A 59 -5.49 -36.98 -2.53
C VAL A 59 -6.20 -38.25 -2.04
N PRO A 60 -6.95 -38.20 -0.92
CA PRO A 60 -7.71 -39.34 -0.43
C PRO A 60 -8.92 -39.63 -1.33
N THR A 61 -9.40 -40.87 -1.33
CA THR A 61 -10.54 -41.32 -2.15
C THR A 61 -11.87 -40.69 -1.74
N THR A 62 -11.96 -40.20 -0.50
CA THR A 62 -13.08 -39.44 0.05
C THR A 62 -12.56 -38.09 0.51
N THR A 63 -13.00 -37.02 -0.15
CA THR A 63 -12.63 -35.64 0.19
C THR A 63 -13.90 -34.80 0.27
N SER A 64 -13.97 -33.89 1.25
CA SER A 64 -15.05 -32.90 1.36
C SER A 64 -14.91 -31.78 0.33
N GLN A 65 -13.73 -31.63 -0.28
CA GLN A 65 -13.49 -30.73 -1.40
C GLN A 65 -13.58 -31.52 -2.71
N ASP A 66 -14.25 -30.98 -3.74
CA ASP A 66 -14.44 -31.58 -5.08
C ASP A 66 -13.12 -31.72 -5.88
N ILE A 67 -12.12 -32.37 -5.28
CA ILE A 67 -10.78 -32.57 -5.84
C ILE A 67 -10.74 -33.95 -6.48
N ALA A 68 -10.60 -33.99 -7.80
CA ALA A 68 -10.47 -35.24 -8.54
C ALA A 68 -9.15 -35.96 -8.20
N VAL A 69 -9.24 -37.23 -7.80
CA VAL A 69 -8.07 -38.09 -7.57
C VAL A 69 -7.41 -38.40 -8.93
N PRO A 70 -6.13 -38.05 -9.16
CA PRO A 70 -5.47 -38.33 -10.42
C PRO A 70 -5.20 -39.84 -10.60
N ASN A 71 -5.51 -40.39 -11.77
CA ASN A 71 -5.10 -41.74 -12.16
C ASN A 71 -3.63 -41.74 -12.64
N GLY A 72 -2.70 -41.40 -11.74
CA GLY A 72 -1.28 -41.22 -12.03
C GLY A 72 -0.67 -40.11 -11.18
N VAL A 73 0.18 -39.29 -11.78
CA VAL A 73 0.74 -38.07 -11.17
C VAL A 73 0.39 -36.86 -12.04
N ALA A 74 -0.16 -35.83 -11.41
CA ALA A 74 -0.45 -34.54 -12.01
C ALA A 74 0.51 -33.47 -11.50
N GLY A 75 0.96 -32.55 -12.34
CA GLY A 75 1.89 -31.49 -11.93
C GLY A 75 2.60 -30.85 -13.12
N PRO A 76 3.65 -30.05 -12.89
CA PRO A 76 4.41 -29.37 -13.94
C PRO A 76 5.39 -30.33 -14.64
N LEU A 77 4.91 -31.51 -15.02
CA LEU A 77 5.70 -32.59 -15.61
C LEU A 77 5.43 -32.71 -17.11
N SER A 78 6.46 -33.10 -17.87
CA SER A 78 6.36 -33.38 -19.30
C SER A 78 6.60 -34.87 -19.57
N GLY A 79 5.85 -35.45 -20.52
CA GLY A 79 5.99 -36.86 -20.91
C GLY A 79 4.72 -37.67 -20.67
N ARG A 80 4.78 -38.98 -20.96
CA ARG A 80 3.68 -39.93 -20.69
C ARG A 80 3.84 -40.64 -19.35
N THR A 81 5.07 -40.92 -18.94
CA THR A 81 5.41 -41.53 -17.65
C THR A 81 6.62 -40.82 -17.07
N VAL A 82 6.73 -40.85 -15.73
CA VAL A 82 7.88 -40.34 -14.98
C VAL A 82 8.28 -41.31 -13.88
N THR A 83 9.56 -41.30 -13.53
CA THR A 83 10.09 -42.01 -12.37
C THR A 83 10.17 -41.05 -11.19
N ILE A 84 9.47 -41.38 -10.11
CA ILE A 84 9.38 -40.59 -8.88
C ILE A 84 10.16 -41.34 -7.80
N ALA A 85 11.23 -40.75 -7.29
CA ALA A 85 12.01 -41.26 -6.19
C ALA A 85 11.57 -40.59 -4.88
N GLY A 86 10.96 -41.35 -3.98
CA GLY A 86 10.71 -40.94 -2.60
C GLY A 86 11.76 -41.51 -1.65
N GLU A 87 11.63 -41.24 -0.36
CA GLU A 87 12.58 -41.74 0.65
C GLU A 87 12.54 -43.27 0.80
N GLN A 88 11.34 -43.85 0.70
CA GLN A 88 11.15 -45.28 0.92
C GLN A 88 11.28 -46.13 -0.35
N THR A 89 10.87 -45.59 -1.50
CA THR A 89 10.81 -46.34 -2.75
C THR A 89 10.86 -45.43 -3.96
N THR A 90 11.06 -46.02 -5.14
CA THR A 90 10.99 -45.34 -6.44
C THR A 90 9.91 -45.99 -7.30
N LEU A 91 9.01 -45.18 -7.85
CA LEU A 91 7.83 -45.64 -8.60
C LEU A 91 7.76 -44.99 -9.97
N GLU A 92 7.31 -45.75 -10.97
CA GLU A 92 6.91 -45.19 -12.25
C GLU A 92 5.40 -44.86 -12.22
N ARG A 93 5.04 -43.66 -12.69
CA ARG A 93 3.65 -43.21 -12.76
C ARG A 93 3.36 -42.51 -14.09
N GLY A 94 2.14 -42.70 -14.58
CA GLY A 94 1.64 -41.98 -15.76
C GLY A 94 1.44 -40.50 -15.44
N VAL A 95 1.90 -39.62 -16.33
CA VAL A 95 1.67 -38.17 -16.22
C VAL A 95 0.27 -37.87 -16.74
N VAL A 96 -0.54 -37.22 -15.90
CA VAL A 96 -1.89 -36.80 -16.26
C VAL A 96 -2.03 -35.28 -16.14
N LYS A 97 -2.98 -34.71 -16.89
CA LYS A 97 -3.25 -33.28 -16.82
C LYS A 97 -3.81 -32.94 -15.44
N ARG A 98 -3.22 -31.93 -14.79
CA ARG A 98 -3.73 -31.38 -13.55
C ARG A 98 -5.08 -30.69 -13.75
N SER A 99 -5.97 -30.82 -12.76
CA SER A 99 -7.20 -30.02 -12.70
C SER A 99 -6.86 -28.56 -12.38
N ASP A 100 -7.50 -27.63 -13.08
CA ASP A 100 -7.25 -26.18 -12.89
C ASP A 100 -7.87 -25.64 -11.58
N ASP A 101 -8.67 -26.44 -10.86
CA ASP A 101 -9.49 -26.01 -9.72
C ASP A 101 -9.02 -26.56 -8.35
N THR A 102 -7.71 -26.77 -8.18
CA THR A 102 -7.15 -27.24 -6.89
C THR A 102 -6.63 -26.08 -6.03
N PRO A 103 -6.78 -26.12 -4.69
CA PRO A 103 -6.23 -25.09 -3.80
C PRO A 103 -4.71 -25.20 -3.58
N PHE A 104 -4.05 -26.22 -4.13
CA PHE A 104 -2.63 -26.49 -3.93
C PHE A 104 -1.75 -25.79 -4.96
N PRO A 105 -0.46 -25.50 -4.65
CA PRO A 105 0.45 -24.82 -5.56
C PRO A 105 0.66 -25.58 -6.87
N ASP A 106 0.79 -24.87 -7.99
CA ASP A 106 1.02 -25.45 -9.32
C ASP A 106 2.35 -26.20 -9.42
N SER A 107 3.33 -25.85 -8.57
CA SER A 107 4.64 -26.52 -8.47
C SER A 107 4.57 -27.91 -7.85
N TRP A 108 3.51 -28.21 -7.08
CA TRP A 108 3.38 -29.49 -6.39
C TRP A 108 2.95 -30.61 -7.36
N LEU A 109 3.37 -31.83 -7.05
CA LEU A 109 2.87 -33.04 -7.67
C LEU A 109 1.65 -33.53 -6.88
N ILE A 110 0.61 -33.98 -7.59
CA ILE A 110 -0.61 -34.52 -7.00
C ILE A 110 -0.79 -35.96 -7.48
N THR A 111 -1.00 -36.87 -6.55
CA THR A 111 -1.30 -38.28 -6.81
C THR A 111 -2.35 -38.80 -5.83
N ASP A 112 -2.62 -40.10 -5.81
CA ASP A 112 -3.50 -40.69 -4.81
C ASP A 112 -2.80 -40.85 -3.43
N ALA A 113 -3.56 -40.79 -2.35
CA ALA A 113 -3.01 -40.87 -0.99
C ALA A 113 -2.25 -42.16 -0.68
N SER A 114 -2.53 -43.28 -1.37
CA SER A 114 -1.79 -44.52 -1.14
C SER A 114 -0.39 -44.47 -1.76
N THR A 115 -0.26 -43.92 -2.97
CA THR A 115 1.04 -43.69 -3.63
C THR A 115 1.92 -42.73 -2.83
N ALA A 116 1.34 -41.64 -2.30
CA ALA A 116 2.12 -40.69 -1.48
C ALA A 116 2.70 -41.34 -0.22
N ARG A 117 1.92 -42.18 0.47
CA ARG A 117 2.41 -42.95 1.64
C ARG A 117 3.45 -43.99 1.27
N GLU A 118 3.28 -44.67 0.14
CA GLU A 118 4.25 -45.64 -0.37
C GLU A 118 5.61 -44.98 -0.66
N LEU A 119 5.61 -43.74 -1.15
CA LEU A 119 6.81 -42.95 -1.41
C LEU A 119 7.45 -42.35 -0.15
N GLY A 120 6.81 -42.48 1.02
CA GLY A 120 7.38 -42.09 2.31
C GLY A 120 6.76 -40.86 2.97
N ALA A 121 5.50 -40.51 2.69
CA ALA A 121 4.83 -39.41 3.39
C ALA A 121 4.88 -39.53 4.91
N ASP A 122 5.51 -38.53 5.52
CA ASP A 122 5.80 -38.38 6.94
C ASP A 122 4.98 -37.25 7.57
N ARG A 123 4.38 -36.38 6.76
CA ARG A 123 3.51 -35.27 7.18
C ARG A 123 2.21 -35.24 6.37
N ALA A 124 1.25 -34.42 6.78
CA ALA A 124 -0.01 -34.23 6.07
C ALA A 124 -0.62 -32.84 6.27
N LEU A 125 -1.37 -32.37 5.27
CA LEU A 125 -2.31 -31.26 5.44
C LEU A 125 -3.67 -31.83 5.86
N VAL A 126 -4.24 -31.31 6.95
CA VAL A 126 -5.59 -31.64 7.39
C VAL A 126 -6.50 -30.46 7.07
N ILE A 127 -7.49 -30.69 6.21
CA ILE A 127 -8.53 -29.71 5.91
C ILE A 127 -9.80 -30.08 6.67
N ARG A 128 -10.28 -29.17 7.51
CA ARG A 128 -11.47 -29.35 8.35
C ARG A 128 -12.48 -28.24 8.12
N GLU A 129 -13.76 -28.55 8.32
CA GLU A 129 -14.80 -27.52 8.38
C GLU A 129 -14.66 -26.72 9.69
N SER A 130 -14.93 -25.42 9.62
CA SER A 130 -14.89 -24.49 10.73
C SER A 130 -16.23 -23.74 10.80
N SER A 131 -16.89 -23.82 11.95
CA SER A 131 -18.11 -23.05 12.23
C SER A 131 -17.83 -21.57 12.45
N ASP A 132 -16.58 -21.21 12.74
CA ASP A 132 -16.14 -19.83 12.95
C ASP A 132 -15.32 -19.32 11.74
N PRO A 133 -15.54 -18.06 11.31
CA PRO A 133 -14.74 -17.43 10.25
C PRO A 133 -13.25 -17.27 10.60
N VAL A 134 -12.91 -17.30 11.89
CA VAL A 134 -11.53 -17.25 12.40
C VAL A 134 -11.29 -18.57 13.14
N PRO A 135 -10.61 -19.54 12.53
CA PRO A 135 -10.40 -20.84 13.16
C PRO A 135 -9.45 -20.72 14.36
N GLN A 136 -9.75 -21.46 15.43
CA GLN A 136 -8.90 -21.50 16.63
C GLN A 136 -7.57 -22.20 16.41
N SER A 137 -7.52 -23.12 15.43
CA SER A 137 -6.31 -23.83 15.05
C SER A 137 -6.21 -23.90 13.52
N GLY A 138 -4.99 -23.83 12.99
CA GLY A 138 -4.69 -23.81 11.57
C GLY A 138 -5.00 -22.47 10.89
N ALA A 139 -4.87 -22.46 9.57
CA ALA A 139 -5.09 -21.30 8.72
C ALA A 139 -6.40 -21.43 7.92
N PRO A 140 -7.21 -20.38 7.76
CA PRO A 140 -8.39 -20.41 6.89
C PRO A 140 -7.99 -20.52 5.42
N LEU A 141 -8.75 -21.27 4.62
CA LEU A 141 -8.50 -21.37 3.17
C LEU A 141 -8.61 -20.02 2.44
N ILE A 142 -9.42 -19.09 2.96
CA ILE A 142 -9.46 -17.68 2.55
C ILE A 142 -9.34 -16.79 3.80
N GLY A 143 -8.15 -16.27 4.05
CA GLY A 143 -7.74 -15.58 5.26
C GLY A 143 -7.89 -14.07 5.26
N ALA A 144 -8.06 -13.39 4.12
CA ALA A 144 -8.19 -11.93 4.13
C ALA A 144 -9.34 -11.47 5.01
N LEU A 145 -10.48 -12.16 4.96
CA LEU A 145 -11.59 -11.83 5.82
C LEU A 145 -11.30 -12.16 7.30
N ALA A 146 -10.84 -13.38 7.58
CA ALA A 146 -10.49 -13.81 8.93
C ALA A 146 -9.49 -12.84 9.58
N PHE A 147 -8.51 -12.36 8.83
CA PHE A 147 -7.53 -11.37 9.25
C PHE A 147 -8.21 -10.06 9.68
N PHE A 148 -9.16 -9.55 8.90
CA PHE A 148 -9.87 -8.32 9.27
C PHE A 148 -10.79 -8.51 10.47
N ILE A 149 -11.43 -9.68 10.61
CA ILE A 149 -12.25 -10.01 11.78
C ILE A 149 -11.38 -10.10 13.03
N ALA A 150 -10.33 -10.92 13.00
CA ALA A 150 -9.42 -11.12 14.13
C ALA A 150 -8.68 -9.82 14.49
N GLY A 151 -8.23 -9.05 13.50
CA GLY A 151 -7.64 -7.74 13.72
C GLY A 151 -8.61 -6.72 14.33
N THR A 152 -9.89 -6.77 13.95
CA THR A 152 -10.93 -5.95 14.58
C THR A 152 -11.17 -6.38 16.03
N GLN A 153 -11.16 -7.68 16.33
CA GLN A 153 -11.23 -8.19 17.71
C GLN A 153 -10.04 -7.71 18.55
N GLN A 154 -8.83 -7.72 17.99
CA GLN A 154 -7.64 -7.16 18.64
C GLN A 154 -7.79 -5.66 18.93
N VAL A 155 -8.33 -4.87 17.98
CA VAL A 155 -8.64 -3.44 18.21
C VAL A 155 -9.66 -3.26 19.33
N LEU A 156 -10.69 -4.11 19.41
CA LEU A 156 -11.66 -4.09 20.50
C LEU A 156 -10.99 -4.45 21.84
N GLY A 157 -10.10 -5.44 21.86
CA GLY A 157 -9.28 -5.80 23.02
C GLY A 157 -8.47 -4.61 23.53
N LEU A 158 -7.72 -3.95 22.65
CA LEU A 158 -6.97 -2.74 22.98
C LEU A 158 -7.88 -1.63 23.55
N LEU A 159 -9.07 -1.46 22.97
CA LEU A 159 -10.05 -0.49 23.45
C LEU A 159 -10.52 -0.80 24.87
N THR A 160 -10.75 -2.07 25.21
CA THR A 160 -11.10 -2.47 26.58
C THR A 160 -10.01 -2.12 27.57
N VAL A 161 -8.73 -2.31 27.21
CA VAL A 161 -7.57 -1.93 28.03
C VAL A 161 -7.53 -0.41 28.26
N VAL A 162 -7.69 0.38 27.20
CA VAL A 162 -7.73 1.85 27.30
C VAL A 162 -8.90 2.31 28.19
N CYS A 163 -10.07 1.70 28.04
CA CYS A 163 -11.24 1.99 28.86
C CYS A 163 -11.04 1.60 30.33
N ALA A 164 -10.38 0.48 30.61
CA ALA A 164 -10.02 0.09 31.97
C ALA A 164 -9.05 1.10 32.61
N GLY A 165 -8.03 1.56 31.87
CA GLY A 165 -7.12 2.62 32.33
C GLY A 165 -7.85 3.94 32.63
N ALA A 166 -8.78 4.34 31.75
CA ALA A 166 -9.63 5.52 31.97
C ALA A 166 -10.55 5.36 33.20
N ALA A 167 -11.10 4.16 33.43
CA ALA A 167 -11.94 3.86 34.58
C ALA A 167 -11.15 4.00 35.90
N VAL A 168 -9.93 3.48 35.95
CA VAL A 168 -9.02 3.65 37.10
C VAL A 168 -8.78 5.13 37.39
N LEU A 169 -8.48 5.92 36.36
CA LEU A 169 -8.29 7.37 36.49
C LEU A 169 -9.53 8.08 37.02
N ILE A 170 -10.71 7.77 36.46
CA ILE A 170 -11.99 8.31 36.94
C ILE A 170 -12.21 7.96 38.41
N GLY A 171 -11.91 6.72 38.82
CA GLY A 171 -11.96 6.29 40.22
C GLY A 171 -11.08 7.14 41.14
N VAL A 172 -9.83 7.41 40.75
CA VAL A 172 -8.90 8.25 41.51
C VAL A 172 -9.40 9.70 41.65
N ILE A 173 -9.96 10.27 40.58
CA ILE A 173 -10.51 11.63 40.57
C ILE A 173 -11.72 11.70 41.49
N ILE A 174 -12.68 10.78 41.35
CA ILE A 174 -13.90 10.74 42.16
C ILE A 174 -13.54 10.53 43.63
N PHE A 175 -12.59 9.64 43.92
CA PHE A 175 -12.07 9.46 45.27
C PHE A 175 -11.53 10.77 45.84
N SER A 176 -10.70 11.50 45.07
CA SER A 176 -10.10 12.77 45.49
C SER A 176 -11.14 13.86 45.74
N VAL A 177 -12.08 14.06 44.81
CA VAL A 177 -13.15 15.05 44.92
C VAL A 177 -14.14 14.70 46.05
N THR A 178 -14.47 13.42 46.19
CA THR A 178 -15.36 12.95 47.27
C THR A 178 -14.67 13.14 48.62
N ARG A 179 -13.39 12.80 48.73
CA ARG A 179 -12.57 13.03 49.93
C ARG A 179 -12.51 14.51 50.30
N MET A 180 -12.33 15.40 49.33
CA MET A 180 -12.38 16.85 49.50
C MET A 180 -13.74 17.29 50.07
N THR A 181 -14.83 16.86 49.43
CA THR A 181 -16.21 17.21 49.82
C THR A 181 -16.56 16.71 51.22
N VAL A 182 -16.17 15.48 51.54
CA VAL A 182 -16.37 14.89 52.87
C VAL A 182 -15.56 15.66 53.91
N ARG A 183 -14.33 16.10 53.58
CA ARG A 183 -13.48 16.91 54.47
C ARG A 183 -14.13 18.26 54.79
N GLU A 184 -14.72 18.92 53.80
CA GLU A 184 -15.40 20.20 53.96
C GLU A 184 -16.68 20.08 54.81
N ARG A 185 -17.41 18.97 54.70
CA ARG A 185 -18.65 18.72 55.44
C ARG A 185 -18.49 17.93 56.73
N ARG A 186 -17.27 17.82 57.27
CA ARG A 186 -16.99 17.01 58.48
C ARG A 186 -17.85 17.42 59.68
N GLU A 187 -18.05 18.71 59.90
CA GLU A 187 -18.87 19.22 61.00
C GLU A 187 -20.33 18.81 60.85
N THR A 188 -20.91 19.00 59.66
CA THR A 188 -22.27 18.57 59.34
C THR A 188 -22.45 17.04 59.48
N LEU A 189 -21.46 16.26 59.02
CA LEU A 189 -21.49 14.79 59.13
C LEU A 189 -21.39 14.30 60.58
N ARG A 190 -20.69 15.04 61.44
CA ARG A 190 -20.63 14.78 62.89
C ARG A 190 -21.98 15.05 63.57
N VAL A 191 -22.64 16.16 63.22
CA VAL A 191 -23.99 16.47 63.70
C VAL A 191 -24.96 15.37 63.27
N LEU A 192 -24.91 14.92 62.02
CA LEU A 192 -25.77 13.86 61.50
C LEU A 192 -25.59 12.53 62.26
N ARG A 193 -24.35 12.18 62.64
CA ARG A 193 -24.07 11.01 63.50
C ARG A 193 -24.54 11.21 64.93
N ALA A 194 -24.39 12.40 65.49
CA ALA A 194 -24.86 12.73 66.84
C ALA A 194 -26.40 12.67 66.95
N THR A 195 -27.12 12.92 65.85
CA THR A 195 -28.58 12.80 65.77
C THR A 195 -29.09 11.39 65.42
N GLY A 196 -28.22 10.37 65.47
CA GLY A 196 -28.62 8.96 65.33
C GLY A 196 -28.43 8.32 63.94
N ALA A 197 -27.81 9.00 62.97
CA ALA A 197 -27.54 8.39 61.67
C ALA A 197 -26.50 7.27 61.76
N THR A 198 -26.84 6.07 61.29
CA THR A 198 -25.92 4.92 61.31
C THR A 198 -24.74 5.10 60.34
N GLN A 199 -23.62 4.43 60.62
CA GLN A 199 -22.43 4.38 59.75
C GLN A 199 -22.75 3.94 58.32
N ARG A 200 -23.70 2.99 58.14
CA ARG A 200 -24.15 2.53 56.82
C ARG A 200 -24.93 3.62 56.09
N THR A 201 -25.81 4.35 56.78
CA THR A 201 -26.60 5.45 56.19
C THR A 201 -25.71 6.57 55.69
N VAL A 202 -24.71 6.99 56.48
CA VAL A 202 -23.76 8.04 56.08
C VAL A 202 -22.91 7.60 54.88
N LEU A 203 -22.43 6.35 54.89
CA LEU A 203 -21.62 5.81 53.80
C LEU A 203 -22.44 5.67 52.51
N MET A 204 -23.69 5.19 52.58
CA MET A 204 -24.59 5.15 51.43
C MET A 204 -24.91 6.55 50.88
N LEU A 205 -25.09 7.55 51.74
CA LEU A 205 -25.35 8.93 51.29
C LEU A 205 -24.15 9.50 50.51
N VAL A 206 -22.94 9.27 51.00
CA VAL A 206 -21.70 9.72 50.31
C VAL A 206 -21.51 8.95 49.01
N ALA A 207 -21.71 7.64 49.02
CA ALA A 207 -21.61 6.79 47.82
C ALA A 207 -22.67 7.15 46.77
N ALA A 208 -23.92 7.40 47.17
CA ALA A 208 -25.01 7.83 46.29
C ALA A 208 -24.72 9.19 45.65
N ARG A 209 -24.17 10.14 46.43
CA ARG A 209 -23.75 11.45 45.89
C ARG A 209 -22.61 11.31 44.89
N ALA A 210 -21.61 10.49 45.19
CA ALA A 210 -20.52 10.19 44.26
C ALA A 210 -21.06 9.52 42.98
N GLY A 211 -21.98 8.57 43.11
CA GLY A 211 -22.67 7.93 41.98
C GLY A 211 -23.43 8.92 41.12
N LEU A 212 -24.20 9.83 41.73
CA LEU A 212 -24.95 10.87 41.00
C LEU A 212 -24.02 11.87 40.29
N LEU A 213 -22.92 12.27 40.93
CA LEU A 213 -21.89 13.11 40.30
C LEU A 213 -21.25 12.39 39.11
N THR A 214 -21.00 11.08 39.26
CA THR A 214 -20.44 10.23 38.20
C THR A 214 -21.43 10.11 37.03
N LEU A 215 -22.72 9.94 37.31
CA LEU A 215 -23.76 9.83 36.28
C LEU A 215 -23.92 11.13 35.49
N ILE A 216 -23.91 12.29 36.16
CA ILE A 216 -23.92 13.60 35.49
C ILE A 216 -22.65 13.77 34.64
N GLY A 217 -21.49 13.44 35.18
CA GLY A 217 -20.21 13.50 34.46
C GLY A 217 -20.21 12.59 33.23
N ILE A 218 -20.78 11.39 33.35
CA ILE A 218 -20.96 10.44 32.25
C ILE A 218 -21.91 11.01 31.19
N ALA A 219 -23.05 11.58 31.57
CA ALA A 219 -24.01 12.17 30.63
C ALA A 219 -23.39 13.33 29.83
N LEU A 220 -22.69 14.25 30.50
CA LEU A 220 -21.95 15.32 29.85
C LEU A 220 -20.81 14.78 28.97
N GLY A 221 -20.06 13.79 29.48
CA GLY A 221 -18.98 13.14 28.75
C GLY A 221 -19.45 12.39 27.50
N TYR A 222 -20.64 11.79 27.53
CA TYR A 222 -21.30 11.20 26.38
C TYR A 222 -21.67 12.27 25.35
N ALA A 223 -22.30 13.37 25.80
CA ALA A 223 -22.66 14.49 24.92
C ALA A 223 -21.41 15.07 24.21
N PHE A 224 -20.36 15.43 24.95
CA PHE A 224 -19.11 15.90 24.34
C PHE A 224 -18.42 14.83 23.47
N GLY A 225 -18.48 13.57 23.90
CA GLY A 225 -17.92 12.43 23.17
C GLY A 225 -18.58 12.20 21.82
N VAL A 226 -19.85 12.54 21.64
CA VAL A 226 -20.55 12.46 20.35
C VAL A 226 -20.42 13.77 19.57
N ILE A 227 -20.52 14.92 20.23
CA ILE A 227 -20.51 16.25 19.58
C ILE A 227 -19.14 16.57 18.98
N ILE A 228 -18.04 16.38 19.73
CA ILE A 228 -16.69 16.80 19.29
C ILE A 228 -16.24 16.05 18.02
N PRO A 229 -16.33 14.71 17.95
CA PRO A 229 -15.96 13.98 16.73
C PRO A 229 -16.84 14.34 15.53
N ASN A 230 -18.15 14.52 15.72
CA ASN A 230 -19.06 14.97 14.66
C ASN A 230 -18.69 16.37 14.14
N ALA A 231 -18.38 17.31 15.05
CA ALA A 231 -17.96 18.65 14.69
C ALA A 231 -16.62 18.62 13.92
N ALA A 232 -15.66 17.81 14.35
CA ALA A 232 -14.39 17.63 13.66
C ALA A 232 -14.57 17.03 12.25
N ALA A 233 -15.44 16.02 12.12
CA ALA A 233 -15.77 15.42 10.83
C ALA A 233 -16.41 16.45 9.88
N ASN A 234 -17.36 17.25 10.36
CA ASN A 234 -18.00 18.30 9.57
C ASN A 234 -17.00 19.38 9.11
N ILE A 235 -16.12 19.85 10.00
CA ILE A 235 -15.06 20.82 9.65
C ILE A 235 -14.10 20.25 8.60
N ALA A 236 -13.78 18.96 8.70
CA ALA A 236 -12.89 18.34 7.74
C ALA A 236 -13.56 18.12 6.36
N ILE A 237 -14.86 17.79 6.32
CA ILE A 237 -15.62 17.74 5.06
C ILE A 237 -15.63 19.13 4.39
N THR A 238 -15.83 20.21 5.14
CA THR A 238 -15.82 21.57 4.58
C THR A 238 -14.44 22.01 4.10
N LEU A 239 -13.37 21.50 4.70
CA LEU A 239 -11.98 21.69 4.25
C LEU A 239 -11.60 20.78 3.05
N GLY A 240 -12.54 20.00 2.52
CA GLY A 240 -12.32 19.15 1.34
C GLY A 240 -11.69 17.79 1.66
N PHE A 241 -11.64 17.37 2.92
CA PHE A 241 -11.18 16.02 3.27
C PHE A 241 -12.29 14.99 2.98
N PRO A 242 -12.01 13.90 2.23
CA PRO A 242 -12.98 12.85 2.00
C PRO A 242 -13.16 12.04 3.29
N ILE A 243 -14.28 12.23 3.98
CA ILE A 243 -14.64 11.45 5.16
C ILE A 243 -15.99 10.80 4.89
N GLY A 244 -16.00 9.46 4.83
CA GLY A 244 -17.18 8.64 4.58
C GLY A 244 -17.56 7.75 5.76
N LEU A 245 -17.50 8.26 7.00
CA LEU A 245 -17.90 7.48 8.18
C LEU A 245 -19.26 7.99 8.71
N PRO A 246 -20.40 7.44 8.25
CA PRO A 246 -21.65 7.63 8.96
C PRO A 246 -21.53 6.96 10.34
N MET A 247 -21.42 7.76 11.40
CA MET A 247 -21.42 7.26 12.78
C MET A 247 -22.83 6.80 13.18
N ALA A 248 -23.26 5.66 12.64
CA ALA A 248 -24.50 5.00 13.03
C ALA A 248 -24.24 4.07 14.22
N MET A 249 -24.99 4.25 15.31
CA MET A 249 -24.94 3.36 16.47
C MET A 249 -25.77 2.10 16.17
N SER A 250 -25.13 0.93 16.06
CA SER A 250 -25.86 -0.33 16.03
C SER A 250 -26.41 -0.67 17.43
N ALA A 251 -27.45 -1.52 17.51
CA ALA A 251 -28.03 -1.96 18.78
C ALA A 251 -27.01 -2.71 19.67
N GLN A 252 -26.14 -3.53 19.07
CA GLN A 252 -25.07 -4.24 19.78
C GLN A 252 -24.02 -3.26 20.32
N THR A 253 -23.62 -2.27 19.51
CA THR A 253 -22.70 -1.20 19.92
C THR A 253 -23.26 -0.41 21.11
N ALA A 254 -24.55 -0.10 21.08
CA ALA A 254 -25.23 0.59 22.17
C ALA A 254 -25.20 -0.21 23.48
N LEU A 255 -25.35 -1.54 23.42
CA LEU A 255 -25.32 -2.42 24.60
C LEU A 255 -23.92 -2.49 25.23
N VAL A 256 -22.87 -2.60 24.41
CA VAL A 256 -21.47 -2.57 24.90
C VAL A 256 -21.15 -1.23 25.58
N VAL A 257 -21.55 -0.12 24.94
CA VAL A 257 -21.38 1.22 25.52
C VAL A 257 -22.16 1.35 26.83
N ALA A 258 -23.41 0.88 26.88
CA ALA A 258 -24.21 0.90 28.11
C ALA A 258 -23.57 0.09 29.25
N GLY A 259 -23.06 -1.11 28.96
CA GLY A 259 -22.34 -1.93 29.93
C GLY A 259 -21.10 -1.21 30.49
N MET A 260 -20.32 -0.56 29.63
CA MET A 260 -19.14 0.21 30.03
C MET A 260 -19.51 1.46 30.87
N LEU A 261 -20.58 2.17 30.52
CA LEU A 261 -21.12 3.28 31.31
C LEU A 261 -21.57 2.81 32.69
N GLY A 262 -22.24 1.66 32.76
CA GLY A 262 -22.63 1.02 34.01
C GLY A 262 -21.42 0.70 34.90
N ALA A 263 -20.38 0.10 34.33
CA ALA A 263 -19.13 -0.18 35.05
C ALA A 263 -18.48 1.09 35.61
N LEU A 264 -18.46 2.19 34.85
CA LEU A 264 -17.94 3.48 35.32
C LEU A 264 -18.74 4.06 36.49
N VAL A 265 -20.08 3.92 36.46
CA VAL A 265 -20.93 4.30 37.60
C VAL A 265 -20.58 3.46 38.83
N CYS A 266 -20.40 2.15 38.68
CA CYS A 266 -19.97 1.27 39.78
C CYS A 266 -18.62 1.71 40.36
N VAL A 267 -17.64 2.02 39.51
CA VAL A 267 -16.33 2.55 39.95
C VAL A 267 -16.49 3.85 40.73
N GLY A 268 -17.35 4.77 40.27
CA GLY A 268 -17.62 6.02 40.98
C GLY A 268 -18.28 5.82 42.35
N ILE A 269 -19.25 4.92 42.44
CA ILE A 269 -19.91 4.54 43.70
C ILE A 269 -18.90 3.90 44.66
N LEU A 270 -18.07 2.97 44.18
CA LEU A 270 -17.03 2.30 44.97
C LEU A 270 -15.97 3.29 45.47
N ALA A 271 -15.48 4.18 44.60
CA ALA A 271 -14.53 5.22 44.96
C ALA A 271 -15.11 6.17 46.02
N GLY A 272 -16.37 6.57 45.88
CA GLY A 272 -17.08 7.38 46.87
C GLY A 272 -17.28 6.65 48.20
N GLY A 273 -17.62 5.36 48.16
CA GLY A 273 -17.76 4.50 49.33
C GLY A 273 -16.44 4.32 50.08
N LEU A 274 -15.33 4.10 49.37
CA LEU A 274 -13.98 4.01 49.94
C LEU A 274 -13.54 5.33 50.58
N ALA A 275 -13.78 6.46 49.91
CA ALA A 275 -13.52 7.79 50.46
C ALA A 275 -14.35 8.05 51.73
N GLY A 276 -15.62 7.64 51.73
CA GLY A 276 -16.51 7.72 52.90
C GLY A 276 -16.06 6.82 54.05
N ARG A 277 -15.60 5.59 53.76
CA ARG A 277 -15.17 4.62 54.77
C ARG A 277 -14.03 5.14 55.64
N GLN A 278 -13.04 5.82 55.04
CA GLN A 278 -11.90 6.40 55.79
C GLN A 278 -12.31 7.44 56.83
N VAL A 279 -13.42 8.15 56.63
CA VAL A 279 -13.91 9.20 57.56
C VAL A 279 -14.83 8.62 58.62
N VAL A 280 -15.56 7.56 58.28
CA VAL A 280 -16.57 6.96 59.15
C VAL A 280 -15.95 5.94 60.14
N SER A 281 -14.77 5.38 59.81
CA SER A 281 -14.00 4.43 60.64
C SER A 281 -12.95 5.08 61.55
N GLY A 282 -12.64 6.37 61.41
CA GLY A 282 -11.73 7.07 62.32
C GLY A 282 -12.44 7.51 63.61
N GLU A 283 -11.78 7.36 64.76
CA GLU A 283 -12.29 7.86 66.04
C GLU A 283 -12.43 9.41 66.02
N PRO A 284 -13.44 9.99 66.68
CA PRO A 284 -13.77 11.42 66.55
C PRO A 284 -12.68 12.39 67.03
N LEU A 285 -11.65 11.89 67.75
CA LEU A 285 -10.68 12.70 68.49
C LEU A 285 -9.20 12.41 68.19
N ASP A 286 -8.87 11.43 67.34
CA ASP A 286 -7.45 11.16 67.05
C ASP A 286 -6.98 12.11 65.92
N VAL A 287 -6.62 13.34 66.30
CA VAL A 287 -5.74 14.19 65.49
C VAL A 287 -4.35 13.55 65.57
N LYS A 288 -4.17 12.42 64.89
CA LYS A 288 -2.84 12.01 64.48
C LYS A 288 -2.37 13.10 63.54
N ASN A 289 -1.54 13.98 64.11
CA ASN A 289 -0.68 14.90 63.40
C ASN A 289 0.15 14.03 62.47
N ASN A 290 -0.40 13.75 61.29
CA ASN A 290 0.22 12.87 60.32
C ASN A 290 1.44 13.67 59.89
N SER A 291 2.56 13.38 60.55
CA SER A 291 3.85 13.96 60.24
C SER A 291 4.06 13.66 58.77
N SER A 292 3.74 14.63 57.92
CA SER A 292 4.05 14.57 56.51
C SER A 292 5.54 14.27 56.49
N ARG A 293 5.93 13.06 56.09
CA ARG A 293 7.34 12.74 55.84
C ARG A 293 7.82 13.85 54.90
N ARG A 294 8.54 14.83 55.46
CA ARG A 294 9.11 15.93 54.70
C ARG A 294 10.17 15.28 53.85
N TRP A 295 9.87 15.12 52.57
CA TRP A 295 10.89 14.76 51.61
C TRP A 295 11.93 15.90 51.63
N PRO A 296 13.24 15.62 51.84
CA PRO A 296 14.26 16.66 51.68
C PRO A 296 14.14 17.27 50.28
N GLY A 297 13.85 18.58 50.21
CA GLY A 297 13.60 19.32 48.96
C GLY A 297 12.15 19.31 48.42
N GLY A 298 11.19 18.72 49.14
CA GLY A 298 9.77 18.67 48.76
C GLY A 298 9.02 20.01 48.86
N PRO A 299 7.74 20.08 48.40
CA PRO A 299 6.94 21.30 48.45
C PRO A 299 6.81 21.82 49.89
N SER A 300 7.00 23.14 50.06
CA SER A 300 7.03 23.79 51.39
C SER A 300 5.65 24.24 51.87
N PHE A 301 4.71 24.40 50.95
CA PHE A 301 3.40 25.02 51.11
C PHE A 301 2.28 24.02 50.79
N LEU A 302 2.30 23.34 49.64
CA LEU A 302 1.29 22.32 49.27
C LEU A 302 1.56 20.95 49.93
N PRO A 303 0.52 20.18 50.32
CA PRO A 303 0.70 18.84 50.90
C PRO A 303 1.21 17.84 49.85
N SER A 304 2.16 16.99 50.23
CA SER A 304 2.71 15.91 49.39
C SER A 304 1.68 14.87 48.95
N GLY A 305 0.49 14.86 49.55
CA GLY A 305 -0.63 13.99 49.17
C GLY A 305 -1.20 14.22 47.77
N ALA A 306 -0.83 15.32 47.10
CA ALA A 306 -1.19 15.57 45.71
C ALA A 306 -0.35 14.76 44.70
N VAL A 307 0.83 14.26 45.11
CA VAL A 307 1.75 13.53 44.23
C VAL A 307 1.09 12.26 43.68
N VAL A 308 0.41 11.47 44.53
CA VAL A 308 -0.20 10.19 44.12
C VAL A 308 -1.29 10.36 43.04
N PRO A 309 -2.34 11.18 43.24
CA PRO A 309 -3.35 11.38 42.20
C PRO A 309 -2.75 12.01 40.93
N THR A 310 -1.81 12.96 41.06
CA THR A 310 -1.11 13.54 39.89
C THR A 310 -0.25 12.49 39.15
N THR A 311 0.40 11.57 39.87
CA THR A 311 1.18 10.48 39.27
C THR A 311 0.27 9.56 38.46
N ALA A 312 -0.87 9.16 39.03
CA ALA A 312 -1.85 8.32 38.34
C ALA A 312 -2.43 9.01 37.08
N THR A 313 -2.74 10.31 37.17
CA THR A 313 -3.27 11.08 36.03
C THR A 313 -2.25 11.19 34.89
N LEU A 314 -0.99 11.48 35.23
CA LEU A 314 0.07 11.60 34.24
C LEU A 314 0.46 10.23 33.68
N ALA A 315 0.46 9.16 34.49
CA ALA A 315 0.71 7.79 34.02
C ALA A 315 -0.28 7.36 32.94
N VAL A 316 -1.59 7.53 33.20
CA VAL A 316 -2.64 7.17 32.24
C VAL A 316 -2.54 8.02 30.98
N PHE A 317 -2.24 9.31 31.10
CA PHE A 317 -2.04 10.19 29.95
C PHE A 317 -0.81 9.77 29.12
N ILE A 318 0.33 9.53 29.75
CA ILE A 318 1.56 9.11 29.07
C ILE A 318 1.33 7.77 28.38
N ALA A 319 0.72 6.79 29.06
CA ALA A 319 0.38 5.50 28.47
C ALA A 319 -0.57 5.65 27.28
N PHE A 320 -1.62 6.47 27.41
CA PHE A 320 -2.55 6.76 26.33
C PHE A 320 -1.86 7.40 25.12
N VAL A 321 -1.02 8.42 25.33
CA VAL A 321 -0.28 9.10 24.26
C VAL A 321 0.66 8.11 23.57
N LEU A 322 1.39 7.29 24.31
CA LEU A 322 2.25 6.23 23.75
C LEU A 322 1.44 5.25 22.90
N VAL A 323 0.32 4.74 23.39
CA VAL A 323 -0.56 3.83 22.61
C VAL A 323 -1.10 4.51 21.36
N VAL A 324 -1.51 5.78 21.44
CA VAL A 324 -2.02 6.53 20.27
C VAL A 324 -0.91 6.77 19.24
N PHE A 325 0.33 7.07 19.68
CA PHE A 325 1.48 7.18 18.78
C PHE A 325 1.83 5.83 18.15
N SER A 326 1.86 4.74 18.92
CA SER A 326 2.11 3.39 18.40
C SER A 326 1.02 2.96 17.41
N LEU A 327 -0.24 3.28 17.69
CA LEU A 327 -1.36 2.98 16.78
C LEU A 327 -1.22 3.72 15.43
N GLY A 328 -0.69 4.95 15.46
CA GLY A 328 -0.32 5.67 14.25
C GLY A 328 0.71 4.93 13.41
N GLY A 329 1.74 4.35 14.04
CA GLY A 329 2.76 3.55 13.37
C GLY A 329 2.23 2.27 12.74
N VAL A 330 1.36 1.53 13.44
CA VAL A 330 0.76 0.27 12.95
C VAL A 330 -0.15 0.48 11.75
N VAL A 331 -0.97 1.53 11.79
CA VAL A 331 -1.86 1.84 10.67
C VAL A 331 -1.07 2.31 9.44
N GLY A 332 0.01 3.07 9.66
CA GLY A 332 0.94 3.47 8.60
C GLY A 332 1.60 2.27 7.93
N SER A 333 2.03 1.26 8.70
CA SER A 333 2.75 0.11 8.18
C SER A 333 1.88 -0.98 7.51
N VAL A 334 0.66 -1.22 8.02
CA VAL A 334 -0.32 -2.16 7.42
C VAL A 334 -0.84 -1.65 6.07
N GLY A 335 -0.95 -0.31 5.92
CA GLY A 335 -1.45 0.33 4.72
C GLY A 335 -0.40 0.77 3.68
N ALA A 336 0.68 1.43 4.11
CA ALA A 336 1.77 1.91 3.22
C ALA A 336 2.93 2.57 4.00
N THR A 337 4.12 1.96 3.91
CA THR A 337 5.41 2.63 3.65
C THR A 337 5.70 3.94 4.41
N ASP A 338 5.83 3.87 5.74
CA ASP A 338 6.30 5.01 6.56
C ASP A 338 7.84 5.17 6.55
N GLN A 339 8.52 4.50 5.61
CA GLN A 339 9.93 4.73 5.30
C GLN A 339 10.03 5.61 4.06
N GLN A 340 10.99 6.53 4.10
CA GLN A 340 11.11 7.73 3.25
C GLN A 340 11.13 7.48 1.72
N GLY A 341 11.14 6.22 1.27
CA GLY A 341 11.10 5.79 -0.13
C GLY A 341 9.73 5.84 -0.82
N GLY A 342 9.77 6.00 -2.15
CA GLY A 342 8.57 6.03 -3.00
C GLY A 342 7.95 4.65 -3.23
N THR A 343 6.63 4.58 -3.44
CA THR A 343 5.93 3.34 -3.82
C THR A 343 5.16 3.52 -5.12
N ILE A 344 5.24 2.54 -6.00
CA ILE A 344 4.54 2.51 -7.29
C ILE A 344 3.35 1.57 -7.18
N VAL A 345 2.15 2.08 -7.45
CA VAL A 345 0.88 1.33 -7.53
C VAL A 345 0.16 1.66 -8.84
N ALA A 346 -0.75 0.79 -9.27
CA ALA A 346 -1.54 1.01 -10.48
C ALA A 346 -2.42 2.28 -10.34
N PRO A 347 -2.52 3.13 -11.39
CA PRO A 347 -3.10 4.47 -11.29
C PRO A 347 -4.59 4.49 -10.89
N ASN A 348 -5.34 3.44 -11.22
CA ASN A 348 -6.78 3.31 -11.00
C ASN A 348 -7.14 2.25 -9.94
N ALA A 349 -6.18 1.76 -9.17
CA ALA A 349 -6.47 0.82 -8.10
C ALA A 349 -7.25 1.52 -6.97
N VAL A 350 -8.37 0.92 -6.55
CA VAL A 350 -9.20 1.43 -5.43
C VAL A 350 -8.43 1.35 -4.10
N HIS A 351 -7.65 0.27 -3.93
CA HIS A 351 -6.78 0.04 -2.77
C HIS A 351 -5.50 -0.71 -3.22
N PRO A 352 -4.37 -0.60 -2.48
CA PRO A 352 -3.10 -1.25 -2.86
C PRO A 352 -3.22 -2.76 -3.12
N VAL A 353 -4.07 -3.47 -2.39
CA VAL A 353 -4.30 -4.92 -2.57
C VAL A 353 -4.95 -5.25 -3.94
N ALA A 354 -5.71 -4.33 -4.53
CA ALA A 354 -6.28 -4.49 -5.88
C ALA A 354 -5.34 -4.00 -7.00
N SER A 355 -4.19 -3.44 -6.64
CA SER A 355 -3.20 -2.96 -7.61
C SER A 355 -2.52 -4.13 -8.31
N GLN A 356 -2.24 -3.96 -9.60
CA GLN A 356 -1.62 -4.95 -10.47
C GLN A 356 -0.55 -4.24 -11.31
N VAL A 357 0.67 -4.19 -10.79
CA VAL A 357 1.86 -3.60 -11.43
C VAL A 357 2.71 -4.71 -12.01
N ASP A 358 3.31 -4.48 -13.18
CA ASP A 358 4.19 -5.48 -13.80
C ASP A 358 5.50 -5.64 -13.02
N VAL A 359 5.91 -6.87 -12.72
CA VAL A 359 7.18 -7.12 -12.01
C VAL A 359 8.39 -6.62 -12.80
N ALA A 360 8.29 -6.61 -14.14
CA ALA A 360 9.34 -6.11 -15.04
C ALA A 360 9.70 -4.63 -14.80
N TYR A 361 8.82 -3.85 -14.16
CA TYR A 361 9.15 -2.49 -13.75
C TYR A 361 10.22 -2.46 -12.66
N ALA A 362 10.18 -3.37 -11.68
CA ALA A 362 11.18 -3.44 -10.62
C ALA A 362 12.54 -3.84 -11.21
N GLU A 363 12.57 -4.84 -12.08
CA GLU A 363 13.79 -5.28 -12.78
C GLU A 363 14.40 -4.17 -13.63
N ALA A 364 13.56 -3.38 -14.33
CA ALA A 364 14.04 -2.25 -15.12
C ALA A 364 14.68 -1.17 -14.24
N LEU A 365 14.11 -0.89 -13.06
CA LEU A 365 14.65 0.07 -12.11
C LEU A 365 15.96 -0.41 -11.49
N GLN A 366 16.02 -1.69 -11.10
CA GLN A 366 17.23 -2.33 -10.59
C GLN A 366 18.36 -2.29 -11.63
N ARG A 367 18.06 -2.61 -12.91
CA ARG A 367 19.03 -2.50 -14.02
C ARG A 367 19.50 -1.06 -14.27
N ALA A 368 18.66 -0.08 -13.96
CA ALA A 368 19.00 1.34 -14.01
C ALA A 368 19.71 1.86 -12.74
N GLY A 369 20.08 0.98 -11.80
CA GLY A 369 20.77 1.34 -10.57
C GLY A 369 19.88 1.92 -9.46
N THR A 370 18.55 1.85 -9.61
CA THR A 370 17.60 2.23 -8.56
C THR A 370 17.16 0.98 -7.79
N ALA A 371 17.45 0.92 -6.49
CA ALA A 371 16.98 -0.17 -5.65
C ALA A 371 15.44 -0.16 -5.62
N ALA A 372 14.85 -1.28 -6.03
CA ALA A 372 13.41 -1.44 -6.13
C ALA A 372 13.02 -2.86 -5.70
N SER A 373 11.97 -2.99 -4.89
CA SER A 373 11.43 -4.28 -4.43
C SER A 373 10.00 -4.47 -4.94
N PRO A 374 9.75 -5.53 -5.73
CA PRO A 374 8.39 -5.92 -6.09
C PRO A 374 7.72 -6.66 -4.92
N GLU A 375 6.51 -6.24 -4.53
CA GLU A 375 5.82 -6.78 -3.34
C GLU A 375 4.35 -7.17 -3.61
N ILE A 376 3.94 -8.32 -3.07
CA ILE A 376 2.55 -8.77 -2.98
C ILE A 376 2.11 -8.74 -1.52
N LEU A 377 0.95 -8.15 -1.25
CA LEU A 377 0.41 -8.04 0.11
C LEU A 377 -0.45 -9.25 0.42
N LEU A 378 -0.18 -9.91 1.54
CA LEU A 378 -0.96 -11.03 2.06
C LEU A 378 -1.47 -10.71 3.46
N PHE A 379 -2.67 -11.19 3.72
CA PHE A 379 -3.37 -11.14 5.00
C PHE A 379 -3.58 -12.58 5.44
N GLN A 380 -2.88 -12.97 6.49
CA GLN A 380 -2.81 -14.34 6.97
C GLN A 380 -3.39 -14.45 8.38
N VAL A 381 -3.87 -15.64 8.70
CA VAL A 381 -4.30 -16.02 10.05
C VAL A 381 -3.78 -17.42 10.29
N SER A 382 -3.16 -17.67 11.44
CA SER A 382 -2.83 -19.01 11.91
C SER A 382 -3.18 -19.12 13.38
N ASP A 383 -3.86 -20.20 13.78
CA ASP A 383 -4.24 -20.47 15.17
C ASP A 383 -4.93 -19.27 15.85
N GLY A 384 -5.84 -18.62 15.13
CA GLY A 384 -6.54 -17.42 15.58
C GLY A 384 -5.70 -16.13 15.62
N HIS A 385 -4.41 -16.18 15.33
CA HIS A 385 -3.51 -15.03 15.29
C HIS A 385 -3.46 -14.45 13.87
N PRO A 386 -4.00 -13.25 13.63
CA PRO A 386 -3.81 -12.56 12.36
C PRO A 386 -2.37 -12.08 12.26
N PHE A 387 -1.78 -12.11 11.08
CA PHE A 387 -0.51 -11.44 10.80
C PHE A 387 -0.40 -11.02 9.32
N PRO A 388 0.27 -9.90 9.04
CA PRO A 388 0.60 -9.52 7.68
C PRO A 388 1.71 -10.41 7.12
N ALA A 389 1.59 -10.79 5.85
CA ALA A 389 2.65 -11.45 5.11
C ALA A 389 2.90 -10.74 3.78
N ARG A 390 4.08 -10.94 3.19
CA ARG A 390 4.43 -10.34 1.89
C ARG A 390 5.16 -11.31 1.00
N GLY A 391 4.73 -11.35 -0.26
CA GLY A 391 5.53 -11.94 -1.34
C GLY A 391 6.60 -10.96 -1.78
N VAL A 392 7.86 -11.31 -1.63
CA VAL A 392 8.99 -10.44 -1.98
C VAL A 392 10.13 -11.23 -2.62
N GLN A 393 11.08 -10.50 -3.19
CA GLN A 393 12.45 -10.98 -3.36
C GLN A 393 13.25 -10.43 -2.18
N PHE A 394 13.74 -11.29 -1.27
CA PHE A 394 14.32 -10.84 -0.01
C PHE A 394 15.50 -9.88 -0.21
N ASP A 395 16.39 -10.17 -1.16
CA ASP A 395 17.51 -9.28 -1.49
C ASP A 395 17.07 -7.89 -1.97
N ALA A 396 16.01 -7.84 -2.78
CA ALA A 396 15.46 -6.56 -3.22
C ALA A 396 14.79 -5.82 -2.06
N TYR A 397 14.12 -6.55 -1.16
CA TYR A 397 13.41 -6.02 0.00
C TYR A 397 14.36 -5.40 1.04
N GLN A 398 15.44 -6.10 1.41
CA GLN A 398 16.44 -5.56 2.35
C GLN A 398 17.17 -4.32 1.79
N ASN A 399 17.27 -4.18 0.46
CA ASN A 399 17.90 -3.03 -0.19
C ASN A 399 17.03 -1.76 -0.19
N VAL A 400 15.73 -1.89 0.05
CA VAL A 400 14.79 -0.75 0.09
C VAL A 400 14.15 -0.56 1.47
N THR A 401 14.55 -1.36 2.45
CA THR A 401 14.09 -1.30 3.84
C THR A 401 15.29 -1.34 4.79
N ASP A 402 15.03 -1.27 6.10
CA ASP A 402 16.04 -1.47 7.15
C ASP A 402 16.06 -2.91 7.70
N ALA A 403 15.43 -3.85 6.99
CA ALA A 403 15.40 -5.26 7.37
C ALA A 403 16.81 -5.87 7.37
N LYS A 404 17.17 -6.54 8.46
CA LYS A 404 18.47 -7.21 8.63
C LYS A 404 18.27 -8.60 9.16
N LEU A 405 18.89 -9.59 8.53
CA LEU A 405 18.86 -10.96 9.03
C LEU A 405 19.57 -11.04 10.40
N VAL A 406 18.93 -11.69 11.38
CA VAL A 406 19.42 -11.84 12.77
C VAL A 406 19.82 -13.28 13.06
N ALA A 407 19.04 -14.26 12.59
CA ALA A 407 19.33 -15.68 12.72
C ALA A 407 18.97 -16.46 11.45
N GLY A 408 19.58 -17.63 11.27
CA GLY A 408 19.38 -18.47 10.09
C GLY A 408 20.04 -17.90 8.83
N ARG A 409 19.41 -18.10 7.67
CA ARG A 409 19.89 -17.65 6.35
C ARG A 409 18.80 -16.89 5.58
N ALA A 410 19.22 -16.18 4.54
CA ALA A 410 18.30 -15.62 3.56
C ALA A 410 17.62 -16.75 2.75
N PRO A 411 16.38 -16.54 2.28
CA PRO A 411 15.72 -17.53 1.44
C PRO A 411 16.38 -17.59 0.06
N ASN A 412 16.52 -18.79 -0.46
CA ASN A 412 17.07 -19.05 -1.79
C ASN A 412 16.07 -18.60 -2.86
N ALA A 413 16.56 -17.99 -3.93
CA ALA A 413 15.70 -17.44 -4.97
C ALA A 413 15.04 -18.52 -5.85
N THR A 414 15.55 -19.76 -5.82
CA THR A 414 15.02 -20.91 -6.56
C THR A 414 13.98 -21.71 -5.81
N ASP A 415 13.99 -21.61 -4.48
CA ASP A 415 13.20 -22.49 -3.61
C ASP A 415 11.97 -21.70 -3.16
N ASP A 416 10.83 -22.04 -3.75
CA ASP A 416 9.60 -21.25 -3.61
C ASP A 416 8.98 -21.35 -2.21
N ASP A 417 9.29 -22.40 -1.46
CA ASP A 417 8.76 -22.75 -0.14
C ASP A 417 9.61 -22.24 1.03
N GLU A 418 10.66 -21.46 0.78
CA GLU A 418 11.41 -20.82 1.86
C GLU A 418 10.81 -19.46 2.26
N ALA A 419 10.80 -19.19 3.56
CA ALA A 419 10.35 -17.94 4.13
C ALA A 419 11.29 -17.41 5.22
N VAL A 420 11.27 -16.10 5.41
CA VAL A 420 11.91 -15.47 6.56
C VAL A 420 10.90 -14.64 7.33
N ILE A 421 11.05 -14.62 8.64
CA ILE A 421 10.05 -14.08 9.56
C ILE A 421 10.66 -12.97 10.40
N GLY A 422 9.89 -11.90 10.65
CA GLY A 422 10.33 -10.85 11.55
C GLY A 422 10.44 -11.35 13.00
N THR A 423 11.28 -10.73 13.82
CA THR A 423 11.63 -11.26 15.14
C THR A 423 10.44 -11.21 16.12
N ASP A 424 9.67 -10.13 16.07
CA ASP A 424 8.44 -9.97 16.86
C ASP A 424 7.34 -10.96 16.42
N LEU A 425 7.18 -11.21 15.11
CA LEU A 425 6.23 -12.22 14.63
C LEU A 425 6.66 -13.64 15.00
N ALA A 426 7.95 -13.97 14.88
CA ALA A 426 8.50 -15.27 15.27
C ALA A 426 8.19 -15.60 16.73
N THR A 427 8.36 -14.62 17.62
CA THR A 427 8.00 -14.74 19.04
C THR A 427 6.50 -14.92 19.24
N THR A 428 5.68 -14.24 18.46
CA THR A 428 4.21 -14.30 18.54
C THR A 428 3.67 -15.66 18.12
N LEU A 429 4.21 -16.24 17.04
CA LEU A 429 3.80 -17.54 16.54
C LEU A 429 4.53 -18.71 17.23
N GLY A 430 5.61 -18.42 17.97
CA GLY A 430 6.43 -19.44 18.63
C GLY A 430 7.22 -20.30 17.65
N VAL A 431 7.63 -19.74 16.51
CA VAL A 431 8.37 -20.43 15.44
C VAL A 431 9.77 -19.86 15.27
N GLY A 432 10.70 -20.68 14.80
CA GLY A 432 12.09 -20.32 14.51
C GLY A 432 12.62 -20.98 13.24
N PRO A 433 13.91 -20.74 12.90
CA PRO A 433 14.52 -21.36 11.75
C PRO A 433 14.49 -22.90 11.82
N GLY A 434 14.01 -23.56 10.77
CA GLY A 434 13.80 -25.00 10.65
C GLY A 434 12.35 -25.44 10.90
N ASP A 435 11.48 -24.56 11.40
CA ASP A 435 10.05 -24.86 11.55
C ASP A 435 9.30 -24.67 10.23
N GLU A 436 8.27 -25.49 10.00
CA GLU A 436 7.36 -25.35 8.87
C GLU A 436 6.03 -24.74 9.28
N LEU A 437 5.48 -23.88 8.43
CA LEU A 437 4.20 -23.22 8.65
C LEU A 437 3.25 -23.48 7.48
N ALA A 438 2.02 -23.94 7.80
CA ALA A 438 0.93 -23.94 6.84
C ALA A 438 0.37 -22.53 6.66
N LEU A 439 0.20 -22.12 5.42
CA LEU A 439 -0.41 -20.86 5.04
C LEU A 439 -1.72 -21.11 4.30
N GLY A 440 -2.73 -20.32 4.66
CA GLY A 440 -3.98 -20.26 3.96
C GLY A 440 -3.94 -19.24 2.81
N GLY A 441 -4.89 -19.37 1.89
CA GLY A 441 -5.10 -18.37 0.86
C GLY A 441 -5.42 -17.02 1.48
N SER A 442 -4.97 -15.92 0.90
CA SER A 442 -5.29 -14.57 1.38
C SER A 442 -6.57 -14.04 0.74
N THR A 443 -6.52 -13.67 -0.56
CA THR A 443 -7.68 -13.12 -1.28
C THR A 443 -8.33 -14.10 -2.26
N LYS A 444 -7.78 -15.31 -2.34
CA LYS A 444 -8.24 -16.45 -3.14
C LYS A 444 -8.11 -17.69 -2.26
N ALA A 445 -8.95 -18.71 -2.45
CA ALA A 445 -8.78 -20.01 -1.82
C ALA A 445 -7.43 -20.62 -2.22
N GLY A 446 -6.65 -21.05 -1.24
CA GLY A 446 -5.34 -21.67 -1.48
C GLY A 446 -4.73 -22.25 -0.22
N VAL A 447 -3.74 -23.11 -0.40
CA VAL A 447 -2.89 -23.64 0.65
C VAL A 447 -1.44 -23.62 0.17
N ALA A 448 -0.51 -23.29 1.06
CA ALA A 448 0.92 -23.48 0.87
C ALA A 448 1.56 -23.93 2.19
N THR A 449 2.73 -24.52 2.13
CA THR A 449 3.62 -24.72 3.28
C THR A 449 4.90 -23.96 3.02
N VAL A 450 5.47 -23.36 4.06
CA VAL A 450 6.77 -22.70 3.98
C VAL A 450 7.68 -23.13 5.13
N GLU A 451 8.95 -23.36 4.84
CA GLU A 451 10.00 -23.53 5.84
C GLU A 451 10.54 -22.16 6.24
N ILE A 452 10.57 -21.89 7.55
CA ILE A 452 11.23 -20.70 8.07
C ILE A 452 12.73 -20.95 8.04
N VAL A 453 13.48 -20.30 7.15
CA VAL A 453 14.93 -20.50 7.02
C VAL A 453 15.75 -19.45 7.77
N GLY A 454 15.10 -18.38 8.23
CA GLY A 454 15.75 -17.30 8.96
C GLY A 454 14.79 -16.30 9.60
N THR A 455 15.32 -15.54 10.56
CA THR A 455 14.62 -14.42 11.20
C THR A 455 15.29 -13.10 10.89
N PHE A 456 14.52 -12.04 10.71
CA PHE A 456 15.04 -10.68 10.47
C PHE A 456 14.53 -9.69 11.52
N SER A 457 15.28 -8.59 11.69
CA SER A 457 14.87 -7.42 12.46
C SER A 457 14.57 -6.26 11.52
N ALA A 458 13.43 -5.58 11.67
CA ALA A 458 13.10 -4.35 10.95
C ALA A 458 12.42 -3.32 11.88
N SER A 459 12.27 -2.06 11.44
CA SER A 459 11.57 -1.05 12.25
C SER A 459 10.04 -1.13 12.13
N GLY A 460 9.37 -0.88 13.26
CA GLY A 460 7.91 -0.84 13.33
C GLY A 460 7.30 -2.19 12.92
N ALA A 461 6.16 -2.16 12.24
CA ALA A 461 5.45 -3.39 11.91
C ALA A 461 6.13 -4.26 10.86
N ALA A 462 7.18 -3.79 10.19
CA ALA A 462 7.92 -4.66 9.27
C ALA A 462 8.52 -5.86 10.01
N ASP A 463 8.77 -5.76 11.32
CA ASP A 463 9.20 -6.85 12.19
C ASP A 463 8.10 -7.85 12.56
N ASP A 464 6.85 -7.51 12.27
CA ASP A 464 5.68 -8.37 12.46
C ASP A 464 5.26 -9.05 11.14
N HIS A 465 6.13 -9.07 10.13
CA HIS A 465 5.81 -9.62 8.80
C HIS A 465 6.45 -11.00 8.57
N LEU A 466 5.69 -11.88 7.92
CA LEU A 466 6.24 -13.07 7.25
C LEU A 466 6.58 -12.72 5.79
N LEU A 467 7.80 -12.98 5.35
CA LEU A 467 8.24 -12.77 3.97
C LEU A 467 8.35 -14.12 3.26
N VAL A 468 7.56 -14.29 2.20
CA VAL A 468 7.52 -15.48 1.35
C VAL A 468 7.94 -15.14 -0.08
N SER A 469 8.19 -16.16 -0.90
CA SER A 469 8.48 -15.99 -2.32
C SER A 469 7.30 -15.34 -3.08
N LEU A 470 7.61 -14.65 -4.19
CA LEU A 470 6.57 -14.10 -5.07
C LEU A 470 5.64 -15.19 -5.64
N PRO A 471 6.12 -16.39 -6.04
CA PRO A 471 5.25 -17.48 -6.48
C PRO A 471 4.25 -17.93 -5.41
N VAL A 472 4.69 -18.17 -4.17
CA VAL A 472 3.78 -18.53 -3.06
C VAL A 472 2.75 -17.43 -2.82
N ALA A 473 3.18 -16.16 -2.77
CA ALA A 473 2.22 -15.07 -2.57
C ALA A 473 1.22 -14.90 -3.72
N ARG A 474 1.60 -15.18 -4.97
CA ARG A 474 0.65 -15.19 -6.09
C ARG A 474 -0.34 -16.34 -5.98
N HIS A 475 0.12 -17.52 -5.56
CA HIS A 475 -0.76 -18.67 -5.32
C HIS A 475 -1.84 -18.37 -4.27
N LEU A 476 -1.45 -17.69 -3.19
CA LEU A 476 -2.34 -17.30 -2.10
C LEU A 476 -3.15 -16.01 -2.39
N SER A 477 -3.10 -15.42 -3.58
CA SER A 477 -3.80 -14.16 -3.85
C SER A 477 -4.43 -14.09 -5.24
N THR A 478 -5.19 -13.02 -5.49
CA THR A 478 -5.77 -12.72 -6.82
C THR A 478 -4.80 -11.98 -7.75
N VAL A 479 -3.51 -11.90 -7.39
CA VAL A 479 -2.48 -11.26 -8.22
C VAL A 479 -2.14 -12.13 -9.43
N ARG A 480 -2.17 -11.54 -10.63
CA ARG A 480 -1.92 -12.28 -11.87
C ARG A 480 -0.44 -12.64 -12.04
N GLN A 481 -0.16 -13.66 -12.85
CA GLN A 481 1.23 -13.98 -13.23
C GLN A 481 1.94 -12.75 -13.82
N GLY A 482 3.22 -12.57 -13.46
CA GLY A 482 4.03 -11.41 -13.84
C GLY A 482 3.61 -10.09 -13.21
N LYS A 483 2.62 -10.07 -12.29
CA LYS A 483 2.18 -8.87 -11.58
C LYS A 483 2.53 -8.93 -10.09
N VAL A 484 2.51 -7.76 -9.46
CA VAL A 484 2.64 -7.50 -8.03
C VAL A 484 1.69 -6.38 -7.60
N ASN A 485 1.44 -6.24 -6.31
CA ASN A 485 0.58 -5.16 -5.83
C ASN A 485 1.28 -3.81 -5.90
N LEU A 486 2.55 -3.76 -5.51
CA LEU A 486 3.32 -2.53 -5.49
C LEU A 486 4.80 -2.78 -5.76
N ILE A 487 5.52 -1.71 -6.10
CA ILE A 487 6.98 -1.70 -6.16
C ILE A 487 7.47 -0.61 -5.20
N ARG A 488 8.23 -0.99 -4.19
CA ARG A 488 8.87 -0.07 -3.25
C ARG A 488 10.23 0.36 -3.79
N LEU A 489 10.60 1.62 -3.60
CA LEU A 489 11.89 2.17 -3.99
C LEU A 489 12.70 2.56 -2.75
N ALA A 490 14.03 2.41 -2.81
CA ALA A 490 14.90 3.11 -1.88
C ALA A 490 14.80 4.63 -2.12
N ASP A 491 15.01 5.41 -1.07
CA ASP A 491 14.76 6.84 -1.05
C ASP A 491 15.51 7.65 -2.15
N ARG A 492 14.90 8.77 -2.56
CA ARG A 492 15.06 9.57 -3.82
C ARG A 492 16.36 9.40 -4.64
N PRO A 493 16.26 9.28 -5.99
CA PRO A 493 17.36 9.65 -6.87
C PRO A 493 17.76 11.12 -6.61
N GLN A 494 18.87 11.34 -5.91
CA GLN A 494 19.45 12.66 -5.78
C GLN A 494 20.11 13.04 -7.12
N ARG A 495 19.57 14.12 -7.73
CA ARG A 495 20.12 14.93 -8.84
C ARG A 495 19.99 14.35 -10.27
N GLY A 496 19.32 15.13 -11.12
CA GLY A 496 19.39 14.99 -12.59
C GLY A 496 18.37 15.84 -13.35
N ALA A 497 17.07 15.61 -13.17
CA ALA A 497 16.05 16.26 -13.99
C ALA A 497 15.56 17.58 -13.36
N ARG A 498 16.18 18.70 -13.74
CA ARG A 498 15.57 20.03 -13.61
C ARG A 498 14.40 20.13 -14.60
N GLY A 499 13.24 19.55 -14.26
CA GLY A 499 12.05 19.68 -15.10
C GLY A 499 10.96 18.70 -14.70
N GLY A 500 9.82 19.22 -14.24
CA GLY A 500 8.61 18.44 -14.00
C GLY A 500 7.90 18.02 -15.30
N VAL A 501 8.41 18.39 -16.48
CA VAL A 501 7.81 18.07 -17.77
C VAL A 501 8.58 16.98 -18.51
N ALA A 502 7.95 15.83 -18.75
CA ALA A 502 8.54 14.71 -19.47
C ALA A 502 8.15 14.74 -20.97
N VAL A 503 9.11 14.47 -21.86
CA VAL A 503 8.89 14.27 -23.31
C VAL A 503 8.46 12.81 -23.57
N LEU A 504 7.19 12.60 -23.91
CA LEU A 504 6.57 11.29 -24.10
C LEU A 504 6.81 10.70 -25.50
N ASP A 505 6.82 11.54 -26.53
CA ASP A 505 6.94 11.12 -27.94
C ASP A 505 7.45 12.27 -28.80
N VAL A 506 8.21 11.94 -29.84
CA VAL A 506 8.65 12.86 -30.91
C VAL A 506 8.27 12.24 -32.24
N SER A 507 7.36 12.90 -32.96
CA SER A 507 6.84 12.42 -34.23
C SER A 507 7.24 13.38 -35.36
N THR A 508 8.00 12.88 -36.34
CA THR A 508 8.39 13.63 -37.54
C THR A 508 8.36 12.72 -38.80
N PRO A 509 8.11 13.27 -39.99
CA PRO A 509 8.26 12.54 -41.25
C PRO A 509 9.70 12.03 -41.46
N ARG A 510 9.86 10.79 -41.95
CA ARG A 510 11.19 10.21 -42.27
C ARG A 510 11.85 10.86 -43.50
N GLN A 511 11.08 11.55 -44.32
CA GLN A 511 11.54 12.19 -45.56
C GLN A 511 10.75 13.49 -45.78
N VAL A 512 11.46 14.53 -46.21
CA VAL A 512 10.89 15.86 -46.53
C VAL A 512 11.57 16.40 -47.79
N VAL A 513 10.85 17.22 -48.55
CA VAL A 513 11.39 17.86 -49.75
C VAL A 513 12.17 19.12 -49.36
N ALA A 514 13.30 19.36 -50.02
CA ALA A 514 14.07 20.57 -49.79
C ALA A 514 13.22 21.83 -50.11
N GLY A 515 13.20 22.80 -49.18
CA GLY A 515 12.36 24.00 -49.22
C GLY A 515 10.98 23.84 -48.55
N GLU A 516 10.58 22.64 -48.14
CA GLU A 516 9.31 22.43 -47.41
C GLU A 516 9.49 22.53 -45.89
N GLN A 517 8.38 22.83 -45.19
CA GLN A 517 8.36 22.81 -43.73
C GLN A 517 8.28 21.38 -43.20
N LEU A 518 9.17 21.06 -42.27
CA LEU A 518 9.21 19.83 -41.51
C LEU A 518 8.52 20.04 -40.14
N PRO A 519 7.29 19.53 -39.94
CA PRO A 519 6.65 19.57 -38.63
C PRO A 519 7.23 18.48 -37.72
N VAL A 520 7.63 18.88 -36.51
CA VAL A 520 8.07 17.98 -35.44
C VAL A 520 7.09 18.12 -34.29
N ARG A 521 6.27 17.10 -34.09
CA ARG A 521 5.27 17.06 -33.01
C ARG A 521 5.87 16.38 -31.79
N VAL A 522 5.91 17.08 -30.68
CA VAL A 522 6.46 16.61 -29.41
C VAL A 522 5.33 16.53 -28.41
N GLN A 523 5.06 15.32 -27.90
CA GLN A 523 4.12 15.14 -26.81
C GLN A 523 4.85 15.28 -25.49
N VAL A 524 4.33 16.13 -24.62
CA VAL A 524 4.88 16.41 -23.29
C VAL A 524 3.80 16.24 -22.24
N ARG A 525 4.19 15.84 -21.02
CA ARG A 525 3.28 15.76 -19.86
C ARG A 525 3.97 16.34 -18.65
N ASN A 526 3.28 17.17 -17.89
CA ASN A 526 3.73 17.49 -16.54
C ASN A 526 3.47 16.29 -15.65
N VAL A 527 4.56 15.72 -15.17
CA VAL A 527 4.54 14.55 -14.30
C VAL A 527 4.60 14.96 -12.82
N GLY A 528 4.89 16.25 -12.52
CA GLY A 528 4.83 16.83 -11.18
C GLY A 528 3.41 17.16 -10.68
N GLN A 529 3.31 17.44 -9.38
CA GLN A 529 2.05 17.74 -8.68
C GLN A 529 1.65 19.23 -8.77
N ASP A 530 2.59 20.10 -9.15
CA ASP A 530 2.39 21.54 -9.28
C ASP A 530 2.46 21.98 -10.74
N THR A 531 1.82 23.10 -11.05
CA THR A 531 1.96 23.73 -12.37
C THR A 531 3.42 24.07 -12.64
N THR A 532 4.00 23.41 -13.64
CA THR A 532 5.41 23.57 -14.00
C THR A 532 5.52 24.33 -15.31
N THR A 533 6.43 25.30 -15.34
CA THR A 533 6.78 26.04 -16.56
C THR A 533 8.20 25.70 -16.98
N GLU A 534 8.37 25.17 -18.20
CA GLU A 534 9.65 24.68 -18.71
C GLU A 534 9.87 25.12 -20.16
N THR A 535 11.13 25.21 -20.60
CA THR A 535 11.46 25.58 -21.99
C THR A 535 11.88 24.34 -22.76
N LEU A 536 11.06 23.92 -23.73
CA LEU A 536 11.35 22.80 -24.61
C LEU A 536 12.18 23.28 -25.80
N ARG A 537 13.29 22.60 -26.11
CA ARG A 537 14.21 22.91 -27.21
C ARG A 537 14.25 21.76 -28.23
N ALA A 538 14.26 22.11 -29.51
CA ALA A 538 14.38 21.18 -30.63
C ALA A 538 15.40 21.71 -31.65
N THR A 539 16.21 20.81 -32.23
CA THR A 539 17.21 21.16 -33.26
C THR A 539 17.03 20.30 -34.51
N PHE A 540 17.25 20.88 -35.69
CA PHE A 540 17.31 20.18 -36.97
C PHE A 540 18.48 20.69 -37.81
N GLY A 541 19.51 19.86 -38.02
CA GLY A 541 20.73 20.32 -38.70
C GLY A 541 21.38 21.46 -37.90
N SER A 542 21.50 22.64 -38.50
CA SER A 542 21.99 23.88 -37.88
C SER A 542 20.89 24.76 -37.26
N GLN A 543 19.61 24.43 -37.47
CA GLN A 543 18.48 25.21 -36.97
C GLN A 543 18.11 24.78 -35.53
N GLU A 544 17.80 25.75 -34.68
CA GLU A 544 17.32 25.53 -33.31
C GLU A 544 16.03 26.33 -33.07
N GLN A 545 15.05 25.68 -32.41
CA GLN A 545 13.83 26.33 -31.94
C GLN A 545 13.57 25.98 -30.49
N SER A 546 13.00 26.92 -29.74
CA SER A 546 12.59 26.73 -28.35
C SER A 546 11.19 27.27 -28.09
N THR A 547 10.46 26.69 -27.15
CA THR A 547 9.13 27.16 -26.74
C THR A 547 8.94 26.92 -25.24
N GLN A 548 8.46 27.94 -24.55
CA GLN A 548 8.08 27.83 -23.14
C GLN A 548 6.69 27.22 -23.02
N ILE A 549 6.55 26.23 -22.15
CA ILE A 549 5.30 25.53 -21.88
C ILE A 549 5.00 25.60 -20.40
N SER A 550 3.74 25.92 -20.07
CA SER A 550 3.21 25.81 -18.71
C SER A 550 2.13 24.74 -18.72
N LEU A 551 2.27 23.78 -17.82
CA LEU A 551 1.42 22.60 -17.73
C LEU A 551 1.00 22.39 -16.27
N THR A 552 -0.29 22.25 -16.01
CA THR A 552 -0.80 21.86 -14.69
C THR A 552 -0.48 20.38 -14.40
N ALA A 553 -0.65 19.93 -13.16
CA ALA A 553 -0.41 18.54 -12.79
C ALA A 553 -1.14 17.57 -13.73
N ASP A 554 -0.43 16.53 -14.17
CA ASP A 554 -0.89 15.51 -15.11
C ASP A 554 -1.30 15.96 -16.52
N GLN A 555 -1.18 17.25 -16.82
CA GLN A 555 -1.60 17.79 -18.10
C GLN A 555 -0.64 17.35 -19.23
N GLN A 556 -1.21 16.68 -20.24
CA GLN A 556 -0.53 16.36 -21.48
C GLN A 556 -0.80 17.44 -22.53
N ARG A 557 0.24 17.81 -23.28
CA ARG A 557 0.14 18.77 -24.38
C ARG A 557 1.01 18.32 -25.55
N THR A 558 0.56 18.60 -26.77
CA THR A 558 1.39 18.45 -27.96
C THR A 558 1.95 19.82 -28.35
N VAL A 559 3.27 19.92 -28.44
CA VAL A 559 4.00 21.08 -28.95
C VAL A 559 4.46 20.77 -30.37
N THR A 560 4.38 21.72 -31.30
CA THR A 560 4.82 21.51 -32.68
C THR A 560 5.92 22.50 -33.03
N PHE A 561 7.11 22.00 -33.30
CA PHE A 561 8.21 22.77 -33.91
C PHE A 561 8.11 22.67 -35.43
N ARG A 562 8.53 23.72 -36.14
CA ARG A 562 8.48 23.78 -37.61
C ARG A 562 9.84 24.23 -38.13
N PHE A 563 10.56 23.30 -38.74
CA PHE A 563 11.86 23.56 -39.36
C PHE A 563 11.72 23.67 -40.87
N THR A 564 12.66 24.32 -41.54
CA THR A 564 12.73 24.34 -43.01
C THR A 564 13.83 23.39 -43.45
N ALA A 565 13.52 22.42 -44.29
CA ALA A 565 14.50 21.46 -44.77
C ALA A 565 15.27 22.04 -45.96
N GLU A 566 16.46 22.59 -45.76
CA GLU A 566 17.20 23.28 -46.83
C GLU A 566 18.19 22.35 -47.53
N ASP A 567 19.10 21.75 -46.76
CA ASP A 567 20.18 20.95 -47.34
C ASP A 567 19.77 19.51 -47.66
N PRO A 568 19.91 19.04 -48.91
CA PRO A 568 19.69 17.64 -49.25
C PRO A 568 20.67 16.72 -48.51
N GLY A 569 20.16 15.61 -47.94
CA GLY A 569 20.97 14.69 -47.15
C GLY A 569 20.21 14.06 -46.00
N THR A 570 20.88 13.27 -45.17
CA THR A 570 20.31 12.77 -43.92
C THR A 570 20.70 13.72 -42.80
N GLN A 571 19.70 14.32 -42.16
CA GLN A 571 19.86 15.22 -41.02
C GLN A 571 19.17 14.62 -39.79
N THR A 572 19.58 15.04 -38.60
CA THR A 572 19.03 14.52 -37.33
C THR A 572 18.22 15.60 -36.62
N ILE A 573 17.00 15.26 -36.24
CA ILE A 573 16.18 15.98 -35.29
C ILE A 573 16.61 15.60 -33.88
N ARG A 574 16.88 16.59 -33.02
CA ARG A 574 17.08 16.37 -31.59
C ARG A 574 16.03 17.12 -30.77
N VAL A 575 15.44 16.47 -29.78
CA VAL A 575 14.50 17.06 -28.81
C VAL A 575 14.77 16.46 -27.44
N GLY A 576 15.36 17.26 -26.55
CA GLY A 576 16.01 16.71 -25.34
C GLY A 576 17.04 15.64 -25.73
N GLU A 577 16.97 14.47 -25.10
CA GLU A 577 17.81 13.30 -25.43
C GLU A 577 17.33 12.49 -26.66
N THR A 578 16.20 12.87 -27.29
CA THR A 578 15.62 12.08 -28.40
C THR A 578 16.24 12.47 -29.74
N ASN A 579 16.72 11.49 -30.51
CA ASN A 579 17.28 11.71 -31.85
C ASN A 579 16.46 10.98 -32.95
N GLN A 580 16.11 11.64 -34.05
CA GLN A 580 15.45 11.02 -35.22
C GLN A 580 16.10 11.46 -36.53
N SER A 581 16.42 10.51 -37.41
CA SER A 581 16.98 10.81 -38.74
C SER A 581 15.89 11.10 -39.77
N VAL A 582 16.05 12.21 -40.48
CA VAL A 582 15.16 12.67 -41.56
C VAL A 582 15.98 12.83 -42.83
N ARG A 583 15.51 12.24 -43.94
CA ARG A 583 16.15 12.37 -45.24
C ARG A 583 15.53 13.52 -46.03
N VAL A 584 16.29 14.58 -46.25
CA VAL A 584 15.92 15.69 -47.12
C VAL A 584 16.24 15.32 -48.56
N VAL A 585 15.24 15.39 -49.44
CA VAL A 585 15.40 15.10 -50.87
C VAL A 585 15.15 16.31 -51.73
N THR A 586 15.81 16.38 -52.88
CA THR A 586 15.57 17.46 -53.83
C THR A 586 14.13 17.39 -54.40
N PRO A 587 13.49 18.53 -54.71
CA PRO A 587 12.14 18.56 -55.27
C PRO A 587 11.98 17.74 -56.55
N THR A 588 13.06 17.67 -57.33
CA THR A 588 13.12 16.96 -58.61
C THR A 588 13.52 15.49 -58.49
N ALA A 589 13.77 14.98 -57.28
CA ALA A 589 14.13 13.57 -57.09
C ALA A 589 13.00 12.65 -57.62
N LEU A 590 13.37 11.60 -58.36
CA LEU A 590 12.41 10.63 -58.88
C LEU A 590 11.88 9.73 -57.76
N ARG A 591 10.56 9.62 -57.67
CA ARG A 591 9.82 8.72 -56.77
C ARG A 591 9.03 7.73 -57.61
N LEU A 592 9.27 6.45 -57.35
CA LEU A 592 8.55 5.35 -57.99
C LEU A 592 7.39 4.90 -57.10
N SER A 593 6.27 4.48 -57.69
CA SER A 593 5.28 3.67 -57.00
C SER A 593 5.90 2.36 -56.51
N GLN A 594 5.23 1.66 -55.59
CA GLN A 594 5.72 0.38 -55.08
C GLN A 594 5.97 -0.60 -56.25
N VAL A 595 7.19 -1.15 -56.31
CA VAL A 595 7.63 -2.11 -57.31
C VAL A 595 7.64 -3.49 -56.65
N PRO A 596 7.08 -4.54 -57.27
CA PRO A 596 7.15 -5.89 -56.72
C PRO A 596 8.59 -6.37 -56.61
N LYS A 597 8.97 -6.94 -55.46
CA LYS A 597 10.30 -7.55 -55.26
C LYS A 597 10.43 -8.89 -55.97
N THR A 598 9.34 -9.65 -56.03
CA THR A 598 9.21 -10.95 -56.70
C THR A 598 7.95 -10.97 -57.55
N ALA A 599 7.98 -11.68 -58.68
CA ALA A 599 6.86 -11.72 -59.60
C ALA A 599 6.89 -12.92 -60.55
N PRO A 600 5.73 -13.40 -61.04
CA PRO A 600 5.68 -14.43 -62.08
C PRO A 600 6.17 -13.91 -63.43
N PRO A 601 6.73 -14.78 -64.29
CA PRO A 601 7.09 -14.43 -65.65
C PRO A 601 5.91 -13.89 -66.45
N ASN A 602 6.20 -13.03 -67.42
CA ASN A 602 5.22 -12.46 -68.35
C ASN A 602 4.07 -11.64 -67.69
N ALA A 603 4.12 -11.35 -66.40
CA ALA A 603 3.14 -10.47 -65.77
C ALA A 603 3.42 -9.00 -66.07
N THR A 604 2.35 -8.19 -66.09
CA THR A 604 2.42 -6.75 -66.33
C THR A 604 2.05 -5.99 -65.06
N PHE A 605 2.92 -5.08 -64.63
CA PHE A 605 2.64 -4.18 -63.52
C PHE A 605 2.62 -2.73 -63.99
N GLU A 606 1.91 -1.88 -63.25
CA GLU A 606 1.78 -0.46 -63.53
C GLU A 606 2.74 0.35 -62.64
N LEU A 607 3.72 0.98 -63.27
CA LEU A 607 4.68 1.85 -62.62
C LEU A 607 4.24 3.31 -62.76
N ARG A 608 4.14 4.03 -61.65
CA ARG A 608 3.97 5.48 -61.64
C ARG A 608 5.28 6.15 -61.21
N VAL A 609 5.75 7.10 -62.02
CA VAL A 609 6.95 7.89 -61.80
C VAL A 609 6.52 9.33 -61.53
N THR A 610 6.82 9.81 -60.34
CA THR A 610 6.58 11.20 -59.94
C THR A 610 7.87 11.85 -59.44
N THR A 611 7.88 13.17 -59.33
CA THR A 611 8.88 13.88 -58.53
C THR A 611 8.59 13.68 -57.03
N ALA A 612 9.50 14.15 -56.17
CA ALA A 612 9.29 14.18 -54.72
C ALA A 612 8.10 15.06 -54.32
N THR A 613 7.83 16.12 -55.10
CA THR A 613 6.66 17.01 -54.99
C THR A 613 5.37 16.43 -55.58
N GLY A 614 5.40 15.19 -56.11
CA GLY A 614 4.22 14.50 -56.64
C GLY A 614 3.83 14.87 -58.08
N GLN A 615 4.60 15.71 -58.76
CA GLN A 615 4.38 16.01 -60.18
C GLN A 615 4.66 14.77 -61.03
N SER A 616 3.81 14.51 -62.02
CA SER A 616 3.98 13.35 -62.90
C SER A 616 5.17 13.57 -63.84
N VAL A 617 6.05 12.57 -63.98
CA VAL A 617 7.21 12.67 -64.86
C VAL A 617 6.88 12.01 -66.20
N SER A 618 6.66 12.82 -67.24
CA SER A 618 6.44 12.35 -68.60
C SER A 618 7.76 11.98 -69.29
N ASN A 619 7.69 11.08 -70.29
CA ASN A 619 8.83 10.67 -71.12
C ASN A 619 10.06 10.16 -70.35
N ALA A 620 9.87 9.63 -69.13
CA ALA A 620 10.92 8.89 -68.44
C ALA A 620 11.07 7.51 -69.10
N THR A 621 12.30 7.11 -69.36
CA THR A 621 12.65 5.80 -69.90
C THR A 621 12.72 4.79 -68.77
N VAL A 622 11.82 3.80 -68.78
CA VAL A 622 11.78 2.69 -67.82
C VAL A 622 12.32 1.44 -68.50
N THR A 623 13.48 0.97 -68.07
CA THR A 623 14.19 -0.17 -68.64
C THR A 623 14.17 -1.35 -67.66
N LEU A 624 13.87 -2.55 -68.15
CA LEU A 624 13.90 -3.81 -67.40
C LEU A 624 14.40 -4.94 -68.31
N GLY A 625 15.62 -5.42 -68.08
CA GLY A 625 16.29 -6.31 -69.03
C GLY A 625 16.46 -5.62 -70.40
N ASP A 626 16.12 -6.31 -71.48
CA ASP A 626 16.20 -5.77 -72.85
C ASP A 626 14.99 -4.91 -73.26
N ARG A 627 14.01 -4.75 -72.36
CA ARG A 627 12.76 -4.02 -72.64
C ARG A 627 12.82 -2.60 -72.08
N SER A 628 12.34 -1.65 -72.86
CA SER A 628 12.25 -0.24 -72.47
C SER A 628 10.88 0.33 -72.81
N VAL A 629 10.27 1.07 -71.88
CA VAL A 629 8.97 1.72 -72.05
C VAL A 629 9.01 3.16 -71.54
N GLY A 630 8.39 4.08 -72.27
CA GLY A 630 8.26 5.47 -71.85
C GLY A 630 7.09 5.68 -70.88
N THR A 631 7.22 6.63 -69.95
CA THR A 631 6.07 7.07 -69.16
C THR A 631 5.14 7.98 -69.97
N THR A 632 3.84 7.77 -69.80
CA THR A 632 2.76 8.62 -70.34
C THR A 632 2.80 10.03 -69.74
N PRO A 633 2.02 11.01 -70.27
CA PRO A 633 1.87 12.34 -69.65
C PRO A 633 1.42 12.31 -68.19
N LYS A 634 0.73 11.25 -67.76
CA LYS A 634 0.31 11.01 -66.35
C LYS A 634 1.40 10.33 -65.51
N GLY A 635 2.62 10.20 -66.03
CA GLY A 635 3.77 9.57 -65.38
C GLY A 635 3.60 8.06 -65.20
N ARG A 636 2.74 7.40 -65.97
CA ARG A 636 2.45 5.96 -65.86
C ARG A 636 3.12 5.17 -66.98
N ALA A 637 3.68 4.02 -66.67
CA ALA A 637 4.23 3.05 -67.61
C ALA A 637 3.72 1.65 -67.25
N ARG A 638 3.32 0.87 -68.27
CA ARG A 638 3.01 -0.56 -68.10
C ARG A 638 4.27 -1.34 -68.40
N VAL A 639 4.82 -2.01 -67.39
CA VAL A 639 6.08 -2.74 -67.49
C VAL A 639 5.76 -4.23 -67.52
N GLN A 640 6.09 -4.89 -68.63
CA GLN A 640 5.92 -6.32 -68.79
C GLN A 640 7.21 -7.05 -68.40
N LEU A 641 7.09 -8.00 -67.47
CA LEU A 641 8.21 -8.76 -66.97
C LEU A 641 8.79 -9.72 -68.03
N PRO A 642 10.09 -10.01 -67.97
CA PRO A 642 10.72 -11.07 -68.77
C PRO A 642 10.04 -12.44 -68.58
N THR A 643 10.25 -13.33 -69.55
CA THR A 643 9.74 -14.71 -69.51
C THR A 643 10.71 -15.67 -68.83
N ALA A 644 12.00 -15.32 -68.78
CA ALA A 644 13.00 -16.13 -68.10
C ALA A 644 13.05 -15.78 -66.60
N ASP A 645 13.29 -16.81 -65.80
CA ASP A 645 13.58 -16.64 -64.38
C ASP A 645 14.93 -15.96 -64.18
N GLY A 646 15.01 -15.09 -63.19
CA GLY A 646 16.22 -14.33 -62.92
C GLY A 646 16.00 -13.05 -62.13
N THR A 647 17.11 -12.40 -61.77
CA THR A 647 17.07 -11.08 -61.12
C THR A 647 17.31 -10.00 -62.16
N TYR A 648 16.37 -9.07 -62.25
CA TYR A 648 16.39 -7.98 -63.22
C TYR A 648 16.46 -6.63 -62.50
N SER A 649 17.23 -5.70 -63.07
CA SER A 649 17.31 -4.32 -62.57
C SER A 649 16.35 -3.43 -63.35
N LEU A 650 15.27 -3.01 -62.72
CA LEU A 650 14.40 -1.94 -63.19
C LEU A 650 15.13 -0.61 -63.05
N ARG A 651 15.48 0.05 -64.15
CA ARG A 651 16.12 1.36 -64.18
C ARG A 651 15.17 2.37 -64.80
N VAL A 652 14.93 3.48 -64.10
CA VAL A 652 14.12 4.60 -64.60
C VAL A 652 15.03 5.80 -64.78
N VAL A 653 15.07 6.37 -65.98
CA VAL A 653 15.89 7.54 -66.33
C VAL A 653 14.99 8.66 -66.83
N ALA A 654 15.18 9.88 -66.32
CA ALA A 654 14.45 11.07 -66.76
C ALA A 654 15.39 12.29 -66.77
N GLY A 655 15.95 12.60 -67.95
CA GLY A 655 17.08 13.54 -68.08
C GLY A 655 18.32 13.00 -67.36
N ASN A 656 18.98 13.83 -66.56
CA ASN A 656 20.18 13.44 -65.79
C ASN A 656 19.87 12.68 -64.49
N ARG A 657 18.62 12.28 -64.26
CA ARG A 657 18.18 11.61 -63.03
C ARG A 657 17.91 10.15 -63.33
N SER A 658 18.41 9.25 -62.47
CA SER A 658 18.11 7.82 -62.57
C SER A 658 17.79 7.21 -61.21
N VAL A 659 16.84 6.26 -61.19
CA VAL A 659 16.54 5.42 -60.02
C VAL A 659 16.49 3.97 -60.47
N SER A 660 17.14 3.09 -59.72
CA SER A 660 17.13 1.64 -59.98
C SER A 660 16.52 0.85 -58.82
N ARG A 661 15.86 -0.26 -59.16
CA ARG A 661 15.27 -1.25 -58.24
C ARG A 661 15.54 -2.64 -58.79
N GLN A 662 15.85 -3.59 -57.92
CA GLN A 662 15.95 -5.00 -58.32
C GLN A 662 14.60 -5.69 -58.12
N LEU A 663 14.27 -6.60 -59.03
CA LEU A 663 13.13 -7.51 -58.92
C LEU A 663 13.55 -8.89 -59.39
N ARG A 664 12.98 -9.93 -58.79
CA ARG A 664 13.22 -11.33 -59.17
C ARG A 664 11.99 -11.92 -59.85
N VAL A 665 12.20 -12.50 -61.03
CA VAL A 665 11.19 -13.25 -61.76
C VAL A 665 11.36 -14.73 -61.44
N ASN A 666 10.27 -15.39 -61.06
CA ASN A 666 10.21 -16.81 -60.71
C ASN A 666 8.81 -17.37 -61.03
N GLU A 667 8.73 -18.50 -61.73
CA GLU A 667 7.49 -19.21 -62.08
C GLU A 667 6.60 -19.58 -60.88
N ASP A 668 7.19 -19.86 -59.71
CA ASP A 668 6.47 -20.30 -58.50
C ASP A 668 5.79 -19.17 -57.71
N VAL A 669 5.87 -17.92 -58.19
CA VAL A 669 5.39 -16.74 -57.45
C VAL A 669 4.05 -16.24 -58.00
N GLN A 670 3.03 -16.13 -57.16
CA GLN A 670 1.75 -15.53 -57.54
C GLN A 670 1.76 -13.99 -57.49
N ARG A 671 0.79 -13.36 -58.17
CA ARG A 671 0.61 -11.90 -58.19
C ARG A 671 0.08 -11.39 -56.85
N THR A 672 0.97 -11.10 -55.90
CA THR A 672 0.58 -10.59 -54.58
C THR A 672 0.68 -9.06 -54.49
N PRO A 673 -0.17 -8.40 -53.68
CA PRO A 673 -0.02 -6.98 -53.37
C PRO A 673 1.31 -6.71 -52.64
N THR A 674 1.91 -5.56 -52.92
CA THR A 674 3.09 -5.08 -52.18
C THR A 674 2.70 -4.52 -50.82
N VAL A 675 3.54 -4.76 -49.81
CA VAL A 675 3.26 -4.41 -48.41
C VAL A 675 4.41 -3.58 -47.85
N GLN A 676 4.07 -2.55 -47.08
CA GLN A 676 5.02 -1.77 -46.30
C GLN A 676 4.50 -1.60 -44.87
N LEU A 677 5.19 -2.22 -43.91
CA LEU A 677 4.99 -1.98 -42.49
C LEU A 677 5.77 -0.71 -42.08
N SER A 678 5.12 0.14 -41.30
CA SER A 678 5.71 1.37 -40.76
C SER A 678 5.31 1.56 -39.31
N MET A 679 6.30 1.75 -38.46
CA MET A 679 6.13 2.06 -37.05
C MET A 679 7.33 2.85 -36.49
N VAL A 680 7.20 3.35 -35.27
CA VAL A 680 8.32 3.96 -34.52
C VAL A 680 9.34 2.88 -34.15
N ASN A 681 10.64 3.19 -34.28
CA ASN A 681 11.70 2.24 -33.90
C ASN A 681 11.91 2.22 -32.39
N GLU A 682 11.62 3.34 -31.72
CA GLU A 682 11.73 3.50 -30.28
C GLU A 682 10.46 4.15 -29.72
N THR A 683 10.01 3.73 -28.54
CA THR A 683 8.87 4.35 -27.84
C THR A 683 9.08 4.34 -26.32
N GLY A 684 8.37 5.22 -25.62
CA GLY A 684 8.42 5.28 -24.15
C GLY A 684 7.41 4.34 -23.50
N VAL A 685 7.69 3.91 -22.26
CA VAL A 685 6.88 2.93 -21.51
C VAL A 685 5.43 3.39 -21.26
N LEU A 686 5.17 4.70 -21.29
CA LEU A 686 3.84 5.29 -21.11
C LEU A 686 3.07 5.51 -22.44
N THR A 687 3.72 5.29 -23.58
CA THR A 687 3.17 5.59 -24.91
C THR A 687 2.79 4.29 -25.62
N ALA A 688 1.52 4.17 -26.02
CA ALA A 688 1.05 3.05 -26.83
C ALA A 688 1.47 3.27 -28.31
N PRO A 689 2.28 2.40 -28.92
CA PRO A 689 2.70 2.57 -30.31
C PRO A 689 1.61 2.15 -31.30
N THR A 690 1.56 2.79 -32.47
CA THR A 690 0.67 2.40 -33.57
C THR A 690 1.47 1.81 -34.72
N ALA A 691 1.16 0.58 -35.13
CA ALA A 691 1.67 -0.03 -36.33
C ALA A 691 0.78 0.31 -37.53
N ARG A 692 1.34 0.76 -38.65
CA ARG A 692 0.60 1.00 -39.91
C ARG A 692 1.14 0.16 -41.04
N VAL A 693 0.27 -0.65 -41.63
CA VAL A 693 0.55 -1.48 -42.81
C VAL A 693 -0.09 -0.85 -44.02
N ARG A 694 0.73 -0.43 -44.99
CA ARG A 694 0.26 0.04 -46.30
C ARG A 694 0.32 -1.10 -47.30
N VAL A 695 -0.81 -1.42 -47.91
CA VAL A 695 -0.94 -2.45 -48.96
C VAL A 695 -1.25 -1.76 -50.28
N SER A 696 -0.48 -2.10 -51.31
CA SER A 696 -0.53 -1.48 -52.63
C SER A 696 -0.65 -2.55 -53.71
N ASN A 697 -1.54 -2.36 -54.67
CA ASN A 697 -1.69 -3.25 -55.82
C ASN A 697 -0.88 -2.73 -57.03
N PRO A 698 0.29 -3.32 -57.35
CA PRO A 698 1.07 -2.90 -58.51
C PRO A 698 0.54 -3.46 -59.83
N TRP A 699 -0.37 -4.43 -59.81
CA TRP A 699 -0.81 -5.16 -60.99
C TRP A 699 -1.88 -4.42 -61.78
N SER A 700 -1.98 -4.73 -63.08
CA SER A 700 -3.01 -4.16 -63.95
C SER A 700 -4.43 -4.71 -63.71
N THR A 701 -4.58 -5.66 -62.78
CA THR A 701 -5.85 -6.29 -62.40
C THR A 701 -6.20 -5.96 -60.94
N PRO A 702 -7.50 -5.76 -60.59
CA PRO A 702 -7.91 -5.61 -59.19
C PRO A 702 -7.46 -6.80 -58.34
N GLN A 703 -7.16 -6.55 -57.05
CA GLN A 703 -6.73 -7.56 -56.10
C GLN A 703 -7.50 -7.41 -54.78
N THR A 704 -7.69 -8.53 -54.08
CA THR A 704 -8.21 -8.54 -52.70
C THR A 704 -7.14 -9.13 -51.78
N ALA A 705 -6.88 -8.44 -50.67
CA ALA A 705 -5.86 -8.82 -49.70
C ALA A 705 -6.49 -8.97 -48.31
N SER A 706 -6.21 -10.05 -47.61
CA SER A 706 -6.47 -10.17 -46.17
C SER A 706 -5.24 -9.66 -45.43
N VAL A 707 -5.38 -8.60 -44.64
CA VAL A 707 -4.32 -7.97 -43.86
C VAL A 707 -4.53 -8.32 -42.39
N SER A 708 -3.57 -9.01 -41.80
CA SER A 708 -3.48 -9.24 -40.36
C SER A 708 -2.30 -8.48 -39.79
N VAL A 709 -2.51 -7.74 -38.71
CA VAL A 709 -1.43 -7.11 -37.94
C VAL A 709 -1.51 -7.65 -36.54
N SER A 710 -0.46 -8.35 -36.10
CA SER A 710 -0.35 -8.91 -34.75
C SER A 710 0.84 -8.29 -34.03
N GLY A 711 0.61 -7.90 -32.78
CA GLY A 711 1.62 -7.41 -31.88
C GLY A 711 1.14 -7.48 -30.43
N PRO A 712 1.93 -6.96 -29.48
CA PRO A 712 1.57 -7.05 -28.07
C PRO A 712 0.19 -6.47 -27.77
N GLY A 713 -0.71 -7.33 -27.28
CA GLY A 713 -2.07 -6.96 -26.83
C GLY A 713 -3.06 -6.58 -27.93
N ALA A 714 -2.68 -6.70 -29.22
CA ALA A 714 -3.56 -6.33 -30.31
C ALA A 714 -3.34 -7.20 -31.56
N THR A 715 -4.44 -7.74 -32.07
CA THR A 715 -4.50 -8.39 -33.39
C THR A 715 -5.63 -7.76 -34.19
N VAL A 716 -5.32 -7.20 -35.36
CA VAL A 716 -6.29 -6.57 -36.26
C VAL A 716 -6.31 -7.30 -37.59
N ASN A 717 -7.49 -7.81 -37.98
CA ASN A 717 -7.70 -8.50 -39.25
C ASN A 717 -8.67 -7.71 -40.13
N GLN A 718 -8.26 -7.35 -41.35
CA GLN A 718 -9.09 -6.59 -42.28
C GLN A 718 -8.88 -7.02 -43.74
N ALA A 719 -9.98 -7.32 -44.43
CA ALA A 719 -9.97 -7.55 -45.87
C ALA A 719 -10.01 -6.23 -46.66
N VAL A 720 -9.17 -6.12 -47.68
CA VAL A 720 -8.99 -4.90 -48.46
C VAL A 720 -9.06 -5.20 -49.96
N ARG A 721 -10.02 -4.60 -50.66
CA ARG A 721 -10.08 -4.60 -52.12
C ARG A 721 -9.32 -3.40 -52.71
N LEU A 722 -8.43 -3.67 -53.65
CA LEU A 722 -7.52 -2.70 -54.28
C LEU A 722 -7.71 -2.70 -55.80
N ALA A 723 -8.10 -1.56 -56.37
CA ALA A 723 -8.05 -1.34 -57.83
C ALA A 723 -6.59 -1.35 -58.35
N PRO A 724 -6.36 -1.48 -59.66
CA PRO A 724 -5.03 -1.35 -60.25
C PRO A 724 -4.35 -0.04 -59.84
N GLY A 725 -3.14 -0.13 -59.29
CA GLY A 725 -2.36 1.00 -58.78
C GLY A 725 -2.89 1.64 -57.47
N ALA A 726 -3.96 1.11 -56.87
CA ALA A 726 -4.52 1.64 -55.62
C ALA A 726 -3.71 1.18 -54.39
N SER A 727 -3.82 1.95 -53.30
CA SER A 727 -3.22 1.62 -52.01
C SER A 727 -4.18 1.93 -50.88
N LYS A 728 -4.18 1.13 -49.82
CA LYS A 728 -4.87 1.42 -48.55
C LYS A 728 -3.94 1.15 -47.36
N ALA A 729 -4.26 1.76 -46.22
CA ALA A 729 -3.53 1.55 -44.97
C ALA A 729 -4.45 0.92 -43.91
N VAL A 730 -3.93 -0.05 -43.18
CA VAL A 730 -4.54 -0.67 -41.99
C VAL A 730 -3.66 -0.29 -40.79
N ALA A 731 -4.27 0.13 -39.69
CA ALA A 731 -3.57 0.55 -38.48
C ALA A 731 -3.98 -0.31 -37.28
N ALA A 732 -3.01 -0.67 -36.44
CA ALA A 732 -3.23 -1.37 -35.18
C ALA A 732 -2.59 -0.57 -34.04
N ASN A 733 -3.38 -0.27 -33.01
CA ASN A 733 -2.88 0.32 -31.77
C ASN A 733 -2.42 -0.81 -30.85
N LEU A 734 -1.15 -0.83 -30.50
CA LEU A 734 -0.54 -1.86 -29.68
C LEU A 734 -0.64 -1.48 -28.19
N GLU A 735 -0.62 -2.46 -27.31
CA GLU A 735 -0.59 -2.19 -25.87
C GLU A 735 0.76 -1.60 -25.44
N ARG A 736 0.73 -0.85 -24.31
CA ARG A 736 1.95 -0.39 -23.64
C ARG A 736 2.74 -1.59 -23.14
N ARG A 737 4.06 -1.54 -23.28
CA ARG A 737 4.95 -2.62 -22.86
C ARG A 737 6.09 -2.10 -21.99
N PRO A 738 6.62 -2.92 -21.05
CA PRO A 738 7.83 -2.61 -20.31
C PRO A 738 9.04 -2.33 -21.23
N PRO A 739 10.16 -1.79 -20.70
CA PRO A 739 11.41 -1.67 -21.47
C PRO A 739 11.86 -3.02 -22.04
N GLY A 740 12.15 -3.05 -23.34
CA GLY A 740 12.46 -4.29 -24.06
C GLY A 740 12.26 -4.15 -25.56
N THR A 741 12.63 -5.18 -26.32
CA THR A 741 12.42 -5.22 -27.77
C THR A 741 11.21 -6.10 -28.06
N TYR A 742 10.28 -5.60 -28.87
CA TYR A 742 9.06 -6.32 -29.23
C TYR A 742 8.93 -6.38 -30.75
N THR A 743 8.41 -7.50 -31.23
CA THR A 743 8.16 -7.74 -32.66
C THR A 743 6.70 -7.45 -32.98
N VAL A 744 6.48 -6.82 -34.12
CA VAL A 744 5.17 -6.65 -34.74
C VAL A 744 5.19 -7.39 -36.08
N GLU A 745 4.19 -8.22 -36.28
CA GLU A 745 4.02 -9.03 -37.48
C GLU A 745 2.87 -8.49 -38.32
N ALA A 746 3.10 -8.34 -39.61
CA ALA A 746 2.09 -7.99 -40.59
C ALA A 746 2.01 -9.09 -41.66
N THR A 747 0.89 -9.80 -41.70
CA THR A 747 0.65 -10.89 -42.63
C THR A 747 -0.35 -10.45 -43.69
N VAL A 748 0.02 -10.56 -44.97
CA VAL A 748 -0.84 -10.24 -46.11
C VAL A 748 -0.88 -11.40 -47.08
N ASN A 749 -2.05 -12.03 -47.25
CA ASN A 749 -2.24 -13.23 -48.08
C ASN A 749 -1.15 -14.31 -47.87
N GLY A 750 -0.77 -14.55 -46.61
CA GLY A 750 0.22 -15.55 -46.21
C GLY A 750 1.68 -15.09 -46.25
N THR A 751 1.99 -13.88 -46.71
CA THR A 751 3.34 -13.30 -46.62
C THR A 751 3.48 -12.47 -45.34
N THR A 752 4.40 -12.86 -44.46
CA THR A 752 4.65 -12.16 -43.18
C THR A 752 5.82 -11.18 -43.31
N ILE A 753 5.64 -9.98 -42.77
CA ILE A 753 6.70 -8.98 -42.59
C ILE A 753 6.77 -8.64 -41.11
N GLU A 754 7.97 -8.73 -40.56
CA GLU A 754 8.24 -8.42 -39.18
C GLU A 754 8.98 -7.09 -39.06
N GLN A 755 8.63 -6.31 -38.04
CA GLN A 755 9.41 -5.17 -37.62
C GLN A 755 9.53 -5.15 -36.10
N GLN A 756 10.76 -4.93 -35.62
CA GLN A 756 11.01 -4.76 -34.20
C GLN A 756 10.95 -3.29 -33.79
N TYR A 757 10.50 -3.05 -32.57
CA TYR A 757 10.63 -1.77 -31.89
C TYR A 757 11.17 -1.96 -30.48
N ARG A 758 11.93 -0.97 -30.01
CA ARG A 758 12.49 -0.94 -28.67
C ARG A 758 11.68 -0.01 -27.80
N VAL A 759 11.20 -0.50 -26.67
CA VAL A 759 10.73 0.36 -25.58
C VAL A 759 11.96 0.74 -24.76
N THR A 760 12.33 2.02 -24.76
CA THR A 760 13.48 2.51 -24.01
C THR A 760 13.08 2.92 -22.59
N GLY A 761 13.98 2.69 -21.64
CA GLY A 761 13.73 2.82 -20.20
C GLY A 761 14.72 3.74 -19.50
N ASP A 762 15.29 4.74 -20.18
CA ASP A 762 16.42 5.49 -19.61
C ASP A 762 16.02 6.92 -19.27
N GLU A 763 16.26 7.29 -18.00
CA GLU A 763 16.03 8.57 -17.32
C GLU A 763 14.59 9.10 -17.24
N ARG A 764 13.78 8.95 -18.30
CA ARG A 764 12.35 9.29 -18.29
C ARG A 764 11.54 8.32 -17.48
N LEU A 765 11.98 7.06 -17.37
CA LEU A 765 11.39 6.11 -16.46
C LEU A 765 11.71 6.49 -15.02
N ALA A 766 12.94 6.89 -14.70
CA ALA A 766 13.27 7.37 -13.36
C ALA A 766 12.54 8.67 -13.01
N SER A 767 12.49 9.67 -13.91
CA SER A 767 11.82 10.94 -13.66
C SER A 767 10.31 10.87 -13.77
N ALA A 768 9.74 10.12 -14.73
CA ALA A 768 8.31 9.88 -14.86
C ALA A 768 7.80 8.77 -13.94
N ILE A 769 8.59 7.83 -13.40
CA ILE A 769 8.14 6.91 -12.34
C ILE A 769 8.37 7.53 -10.96
N ALA A 770 9.41 8.36 -10.77
CA ALA A 770 9.51 9.20 -9.57
C ALA A 770 8.40 10.26 -9.46
N SER A 771 7.55 10.40 -10.49
CA SER A 771 6.50 11.42 -10.54
C SER A 771 5.12 10.91 -11.01
N SER A 772 5.04 9.89 -11.89
CA SER A 772 3.80 9.15 -12.25
C SER A 772 3.60 7.85 -11.47
N GLY A 773 4.67 7.23 -10.97
CA GLY A 773 4.56 6.52 -9.69
C GLY A 773 4.28 7.63 -8.70
N ARG A 774 3.14 7.58 -8.01
CA ARG A 774 2.82 8.55 -6.96
C ARG A 774 3.86 8.39 -5.85
N VAL A 775 5.06 8.94 -6.03
CA VAL A 775 6.01 9.24 -4.98
C VAL A 775 5.33 10.37 -4.22
N SER A 776 4.44 10.00 -3.31
CA SER A 776 3.82 10.88 -2.34
C SER A 776 4.86 11.30 -1.30
N GLY A 777 5.97 11.86 -1.76
CA GLY A 777 6.99 12.46 -0.92
C GLY A 777 6.64 13.92 -0.67
N GLY A 778 5.91 14.18 0.41
CA GLY A 778 5.77 15.53 0.97
C GLY A 778 4.42 15.85 1.59
N VAL A 779 3.32 15.35 1.02
CA VAL A 779 1.96 15.43 1.60
C VAL A 779 1.20 14.14 1.26
N GLY A 780 1.70 13.03 1.82
CA GLY A 780 0.99 11.79 2.15
C GLY A 780 0.27 10.98 1.05
N THR A 781 0.67 9.71 0.95
CA THR A 781 -0.21 8.55 0.68
C THR A 781 -1.45 8.49 1.58
N SER A 782 -1.51 9.36 2.60
CA SER A 782 -2.73 9.73 3.30
C SER A 782 -3.88 10.03 2.37
N GLY A 783 -3.70 10.44 1.11
CA GLY A 783 -4.81 10.60 0.15
C GLY A 783 -5.52 9.30 -0.28
N PHE A 784 -4.81 8.17 -0.38
CA PHE A 784 -5.41 6.87 -0.76
C PHE A 784 -5.98 6.13 0.44
N ILE A 785 -5.22 6.10 1.54
CA ILE A 785 -5.69 5.54 2.81
C ILE A 785 -6.81 6.42 3.39
N ALA A 786 -6.77 7.75 3.26
CA ALA A 786 -7.89 8.59 3.69
C ALA A 786 -9.13 8.49 2.81
N ARG A 787 -9.00 8.11 1.53
CA ARG A 787 -10.16 7.83 0.69
C ARG A 787 -10.84 6.50 1.03
N ALA A 788 -10.07 5.48 1.45
CA ALA A 788 -10.59 4.15 1.80
C ALA A 788 -11.00 4.02 3.29
N PHE A 789 -10.24 4.64 4.21
CA PHE A 789 -10.38 4.51 5.66
C PHE A 789 -10.62 5.84 6.40
N GLY A 790 -10.73 6.98 5.68
CA GLY A 790 -10.82 8.31 6.28
C GLY A 790 -9.47 8.84 6.78
N ASN A 791 -9.37 10.16 7.06
CA ASN A 791 -8.13 10.74 7.58
C ASN A 791 -7.86 10.26 9.02
N ILE A 792 -7.16 9.14 9.18
CA ILE A 792 -6.84 8.55 10.48
C ILE A 792 -5.97 9.50 11.32
N GLY A 793 -5.16 10.36 10.68
CA GLY A 793 -4.44 11.44 11.36
C GLY A 793 -5.39 12.41 12.09
N LEU A 794 -6.56 12.70 11.51
CA LEU A 794 -7.60 13.49 12.18
C LEU A 794 -8.19 12.73 13.38
N VAL A 795 -8.40 11.42 13.25
CA VAL A 795 -8.88 10.57 14.36
C VAL A 795 -7.86 10.58 15.50
N LEU A 796 -6.58 10.30 15.22
CA LEU A 796 -5.50 10.31 16.21
C LEU A 796 -5.31 11.70 16.84
N ALA A 797 -5.36 12.78 16.06
CA ALA A 797 -5.31 14.14 16.57
C ALA A 797 -6.50 14.47 17.49
N THR A 798 -7.71 14.01 17.12
CA THR A 798 -8.91 14.17 17.95
C THR A 798 -8.78 13.37 19.25
N LEU A 799 -8.23 12.16 19.21
CA LEU A 799 -7.95 11.33 20.38
C LEU A 799 -6.93 12.00 21.31
N LEU A 800 -5.82 12.51 20.76
CA LEU A 800 -4.82 13.28 21.53
C LEU A 800 -5.44 14.52 22.18
N GLY A 801 -6.24 15.29 21.42
CA GLY A 801 -6.95 16.46 21.94
C GLY A 801 -7.88 16.12 23.12
N LEU A 802 -8.64 15.02 23.00
CA LEU A 802 -9.49 14.52 24.09
C LEU A 802 -8.65 14.08 25.31
N GLY A 803 -7.53 13.41 25.09
CA GLY A 803 -6.60 13.02 26.15
C GLY A 803 -6.01 14.21 26.90
N VAL A 804 -5.65 15.29 26.18
CA VAL A 804 -5.18 16.54 26.78
C VAL A 804 -6.26 17.18 27.64
N VAL A 805 -7.49 17.30 27.14
CA VAL A 805 -8.62 17.87 27.88
C VAL A 805 -8.91 17.06 29.15
N MET A 806 -8.92 15.73 29.04
CA MET A 806 -9.12 14.83 30.17
C MET A 806 -8.04 15.02 31.24
N THR A 807 -6.78 15.09 30.81
CA THR A 807 -5.63 15.25 31.71
C THR A 807 -5.72 16.57 32.44
N VAL A 808 -5.93 17.68 31.73
CA VAL A 808 -6.10 19.02 32.32
C VAL A 808 -7.22 19.02 33.37
N GLY A 809 -8.39 18.47 33.05
CA GLY A 809 -9.49 18.39 34.02
C GLY A 809 -9.13 17.60 35.28
N SER A 810 -8.41 16.49 35.12
CA SER A 810 -8.00 15.62 36.22
C SER A 810 -6.90 16.24 37.12
N THR A 811 -5.94 16.94 36.53
CA THR A 811 -4.90 17.68 37.26
C THR A 811 -5.48 18.90 37.96
N ILE A 812 -6.44 19.60 37.36
CA ILE A 812 -7.18 20.69 38.02
C ILE A 812 -7.83 20.18 39.32
N ALA A 813 -8.52 19.03 39.28
CA ALA A 813 -9.16 18.46 40.48
C ALA A 813 -8.12 18.13 41.57
N SER A 814 -6.98 17.56 41.18
CA SER A 814 -5.90 17.19 42.10
C SER A 814 -5.24 18.42 42.76
N PHE A 815 -4.93 19.46 41.97
CA PHE A 815 -4.38 20.70 42.50
C PHE A 815 -5.40 21.52 43.28
N ALA A 816 -6.69 21.48 42.92
CA ALA A 816 -7.75 22.13 43.68
C ALA A 816 -7.85 21.56 45.10
N ASP A 817 -7.77 20.23 45.28
CA ASP A 817 -7.72 19.61 46.61
C ASP A 817 -6.47 20.05 47.39
N ALA A 818 -5.31 20.07 46.72
CA ALA A 818 -4.04 20.48 47.32
C ALA A 818 -4.04 21.95 47.80
N VAL A 819 -4.54 22.86 46.95
CA VAL A 819 -4.65 24.31 47.25
C VAL A 819 -5.71 24.54 48.32
N GLN A 820 -6.86 23.87 48.24
CA GLN A 820 -7.92 23.99 49.24
C GLN A 820 -7.46 23.52 50.62
N ALA A 821 -6.65 22.46 50.71
CA ALA A 821 -6.07 21.99 51.96
C ALA A 821 -5.23 23.05 52.69
N ARG A 822 -4.79 24.10 51.98
CA ARG A 822 -3.97 25.22 52.46
C ARG A 822 -4.67 26.58 52.34
N ARG A 823 -5.99 26.59 52.14
CA ARG A 823 -6.79 27.82 51.97
C ARG A 823 -6.58 28.84 53.08
N ARG A 824 -6.48 28.38 54.35
CA ARG A 824 -6.23 29.25 55.51
C ARG A 824 -4.83 29.89 55.45
N ASP A 825 -3.81 29.12 55.09
CA ASP A 825 -2.43 29.61 54.99
C ASP A 825 -2.29 30.65 53.86
N ILE A 826 -2.98 30.43 52.74
CA ILE A 826 -3.09 31.42 51.64
C ILE A 826 -3.78 32.69 52.11
N GLY A 827 -4.86 32.56 52.90
CA GLY A 827 -5.56 33.67 53.52
C GLY A 827 -4.66 34.49 54.44
N VAL A 828 -3.82 33.83 55.26
CA VAL A 828 -2.88 34.48 56.17
C VAL A 828 -1.82 35.25 55.39
N HIS A 829 -1.20 34.66 54.36
CA HIS A 829 -0.22 35.38 53.53
C HIS A 829 -0.82 36.62 52.85
N ARG A 830 -2.05 36.53 52.37
CA ARG A 830 -2.74 37.69 51.76
C ARG A 830 -3.16 38.74 52.79
N ALA A 831 -3.54 38.33 54.00
CA ALA A 831 -3.86 39.25 55.09
C ALA A 831 -2.62 40.01 55.60
N VAL A 832 -1.43 39.40 55.50
CA VAL A 832 -0.14 40.01 55.86
C VAL A 832 0.45 40.86 54.71
N GLY A 833 -0.27 41.00 53.58
CA GLY A 833 0.09 41.93 52.50
C GLY A 833 0.80 41.29 51.30
N ALA A 834 0.89 39.96 51.20
CA ALA A 834 1.47 39.31 50.03
C ALA A 834 0.62 39.57 48.76
N GLY A 835 1.27 40.09 47.72
CA GLY A 835 0.61 40.39 46.45
C GLY A 835 0.12 39.13 45.72
N PRO A 836 -0.89 39.24 44.82
CA PRO A 836 -1.44 38.11 44.08
C PRO A 836 -0.38 37.33 43.28
N LEU A 837 0.61 38.04 42.73
CA LEU A 837 1.73 37.45 42.00
C LEU A 837 2.72 36.69 42.92
N GLN A 838 2.91 37.15 44.16
CA GLN A 838 3.80 36.48 45.11
C GLN A 838 3.20 35.15 45.58
N VAL A 839 1.91 35.14 45.91
CA VAL A 839 1.16 33.92 46.26
C VAL A 839 1.12 32.97 45.05
N GLY A 840 0.92 33.50 43.85
CA GLY A 840 0.95 32.70 42.63
C GLY A 840 2.31 32.03 42.37
N LYS A 841 3.42 32.76 42.56
CA LYS A 841 4.78 32.22 42.40
C LYS A 841 5.08 31.11 43.42
N LEU A 842 4.63 31.28 44.66
CA LEU A 842 4.76 30.26 45.72
C LEU A 842 4.03 28.96 45.36
N VAL A 843 2.76 29.06 44.94
CA VAL A 843 1.97 27.87 44.58
C VAL A 843 2.50 27.22 43.30
N LEU A 844 2.93 28.00 42.30
CA LEU A 844 3.48 27.45 41.06
C LEU A 844 4.83 26.76 41.28
N SER A 845 5.69 27.28 42.16
CA SER A 845 6.95 26.64 42.52
C SER A 845 6.73 25.29 43.20
N ASP A 846 5.73 25.20 44.08
CA ASP A 846 5.38 23.93 44.73
C ASP A 846 4.66 22.97 43.79
N ALA A 847 3.84 23.48 42.87
CA ALA A 847 3.22 22.69 41.82
C ALA A 847 4.28 22.03 40.93
N LEU A 848 5.35 22.76 40.58
CA LEU A 848 6.48 22.20 39.82
C LEU A 848 7.21 21.09 40.61
N ARG A 849 7.45 21.30 41.92
CA ARG A 849 8.07 20.28 42.80
C ARG A 849 7.22 19.03 42.99
N ILE A 850 5.89 19.14 42.82
CA ILE A 850 4.97 17.99 42.82
C ILE A 850 4.92 17.33 41.44
N ALA A 851 4.87 18.13 40.37
CA ALA A 851 4.70 17.67 39.01
C ALA A 851 5.92 16.90 38.49
N ILE A 852 7.16 17.30 38.82
CA ILE A 852 8.38 16.60 38.40
C ILE A 852 8.42 15.14 38.88
N PRO A 853 8.36 14.83 40.19
CA PRO A 853 8.36 13.44 40.65
C PRO A 853 7.11 12.69 40.21
N ALA A 854 5.96 13.35 40.09
CA ALA A 854 4.74 12.73 39.58
C ALA A 854 4.83 12.39 38.08
N GLY A 855 5.49 13.22 37.28
CA GLY A 855 5.73 12.99 35.86
C GLY A 855 6.72 11.85 35.63
N LEU A 856 7.82 11.82 36.39
CA LEU A 856 8.80 10.73 36.33
C LEU A 856 8.21 9.40 36.83
N GLY A 857 7.54 9.42 37.99
CA GLY A 857 6.84 8.25 38.52
C GLY A 857 5.72 7.79 37.60
N GLY A 858 5.02 8.74 36.96
CA GLY A 858 3.96 8.45 36.01
C GLY A 858 4.49 7.81 34.73
N ALA A 859 5.62 8.31 34.20
CA ALA A 859 6.29 7.72 33.04
C ALA A 859 6.77 6.29 33.34
N LEU A 860 7.40 6.07 34.51
CA LEU A 860 7.83 4.73 34.93
C LEU A 860 6.64 3.77 35.04
N LEU A 861 5.55 4.21 35.69
CA LEU A 861 4.34 3.40 35.81
C LEU A 861 3.70 3.10 34.46
N ALA A 862 3.69 4.07 33.54
CA ALA A 862 3.19 3.89 32.18
C ALA A 862 4.03 2.84 31.43
N VAL A 863 5.36 2.93 31.46
CA VAL A 863 6.25 1.95 30.81
C VAL A 863 6.06 0.55 31.40
N ILE A 864 6.04 0.40 32.72
CA ILE A 864 5.81 -0.90 33.38
C ILE A 864 4.46 -1.48 32.96
N THR A 865 3.41 -0.66 32.98
CA THR A 865 2.04 -1.11 32.64
C THR A 865 1.95 -1.51 31.16
N LEU A 866 2.51 -0.72 30.26
CA LEU A 866 2.52 -1.05 28.82
C LEU A 866 3.35 -2.29 28.52
N THR A 867 4.49 -2.48 29.20
CA THR A 867 5.31 -3.68 29.06
C THR A 867 4.53 -4.92 29.53
N ALA A 868 3.86 -4.84 30.68
CA ALA A 868 3.03 -5.93 31.18
C ALA A 868 1.84 -6.24 30.25
N LEU A 869 1.21 -5.23 29.66
CA LEU A 869 0.12 -5.39 28.69
C LEU A 869 0.61 -5.97 27.35
N SER A 870 1.82 -5.60 26.92
CA SER A 870 2.48 -6.17 25.75
C SER A 870 2.76 -7.66 25.96
N TRP A 871 3.30 -8.05 27.13
CA TRP A 871 3.52 -9.45 27.48
C TRP A 871 2.22 -10.27 27.54
N ALA A 872 1.11 -9.63 27.90
CA ALA A 872 -0.21 -10.26 27.90
C ALA A 872 -0.85 -10.33 26.49
N GLY A 873 -0.17 -9.89 25.43
CA GLY A 873 -0.71 -9.84 24.06
C GLY A 873 -1.82 -8.79 23.87
N ALA A 874 -2.04 -7.91 24.85
CA ALA A 874 -3.15 -6.96 24.83
C ALA A 874 -2.86 -5.68 24.02
N LEU A 875 -1.61 -5.54 23.55
CA LEU A 875 -1.11 -4.42 22.75
C LEU A 875 -0.80 -4.85 21.30
N THR A 876 -1.62 -5.70 20.71
CA THR A 876 -1.51 -6.12 19.30
C THR A 876 -2.67 -5.59 18.49
N VAL A 877 -2.43 -5.18 17.24
CA VAL A 877 -3.47 -4.73 16.31
C VAL A 877 -3.16 -5.27 14.91
N PHE A 878 -4.08 -6.03 14.33
CA PHE A 878 -3.87 -6.74 13.05
C PHE A 878 -2.60 -7.61 13.03
N GLY A 879 -2.25 -8.23 14.16
CA GLY A 879 -1.04 -9.04 14.32
C GLY A 879 0.23 -8.27 14.61
N VAL A 880 0.18 -6.94 14.54
CA VAL A 880 1.33 -6.08 14.74
C VAL A 880 1.42 -5.69 16.21
N GLN A 881 2.59 -5.89 16.82
CA GLN A 881 2.82 -5.48 18.19
C GLN A 881 2.96 -3.95 18.27
N LEU A 882 2.20 -3.33 19.17
CA LEU A 882 2.39 -1.93 19.54
C LEU A 882 3.60 -1.86 20.48
N ALA A 883 4.80 -1.86 19.89
CA ALA A 883 6.04 -1.84 20.65
C ALA A 883 6.06 -0.64 21.62
N PRO A 884 6.28 -0.86 22.92
CA PRO A 884 6.48 0.23 23.89
C PRO A 884 7.88 0.86 23.76
N GLN A 885 8.67 0.45 22.76
CA GLN A 885 10.02 0.94 22.47
C GLN A 885 9.97 2.34 21.82
N ALA A 886 9.35 3.29 22.51
CA ALA A 886 9.40 4.69 22.13
C ALA A 886 10.84 5.21 22.30
N PRO A 887 11.39 5.95 21.32
CA PRO A 887 12.70 6.56 21.49
C PRO A 887 12.69 7.46 22.73
N LEU A 888 13.79 7.46 23.49
CA LEU A 888 13.93 8.24 24.73
C LEU A 888 13.57 9.73 24.53
N ALA A 889 13.83 10.28 23.34
CA ALA A 889 13.44 11.62 22.95
C ALA A 889 11.92 11.84 22.94
N LEU A 890 11.14 10.86 22.43
CA LEU A 890 9.68 10.92 22.42
C LEU A 890 9.14 10.84 23.85
N ILE A 891 9.64 9.92 24.67
CA ILE A 891 9.26 9.81 26.09
C ILE A 891 9.55 11.12 26.82
N GLY A 892 10.74 11.70 26.61
CA GLY A 892 11.11 13.01 27.16
C GLY A 892 10.16 14.13 26.73
N GLY A 893 9.80 14.17 25.44
CA GLY A 893 8.83 15.11 24.90
C GLY A 893 7.43 14.97 25.53
N ILE A 894 6.95 13.72 25.70
CA ILE A 894 5.65 13.45 26.34
C ILE A 894 5.68 13.87 27.82
N VAL A 895 6.75 13.56 28.56
CA VAL A 895 6.90 13.97 29.96
C VAL A 895 6.91 15.50 30.10
N LEU A 896 7.65 16.20 29.23
CA LEU A 896 7.66 17.67 29.20
C LEU A 896 6.28 18.25 28.87
N GLY A 897 5.57 17.67 27.90
CA GLY A 897 4.20 18.05 27.58
C GLY A 897 3.24 17.84 28.76
N ALA A 898 3.34 16.69 29.43
CA ALA A 898 2.53 16.35 30.60
C ALA A 898 2.81 17.29 31.79
N LEU A 899 4.08 17.67 32.00
CA LEU A 899 4.48 18.71 32.96
C LEU A 899 3.88 20.07 32.61
N GLY A 900 3.91 20.46 31.33
CA GLY A 900 3.27 21.67 30.84
C GLY A 900 1.78 21.71 31.13
N LEU A 901 1.05 20.61 30.88
CA LEU A 901 -0.38 20.49 31.19
C LEU A 901 -0.66 20.58 32.70
N ALA A 902 0.17 19.96 33.54
CA ALA A 902 0.06 20.06 34.99
C ALA A 902 0.27 21.50 35.48
N LEU A 903 1.23 22.24 34.91
CA LEU A 903 1.48 23.64 35.23
C LEU A 903 0.32 24.54 34.79
N VAL A 904 -0.20 24.37 33.57
CA VAL A 904 -1.39 25.10 33.08
C VAL A 904 -2.57 24.86 34.01
N SER A 905 -2.77 23.61 34.44
CA SER A 905 -3.81 23.25 35.40
C SER A 905 -3.64 23.95 36.75
N ALA A 906 -2.41 23.97 37.29
CA ALA A 906 -2.10 24.67 38.52
C ALA A 906 -2.33 26.19 38.40
N VAL A 907 -1.95 26.80 37.28
CA VAL A 907 -2.19 28.24 37.01
C VAL A 907 -3.69 28.55 36.99
N MET A 908 -4.51 27.72 36.33
CA MET A 908 -5.96 27.90 36.31
C MET A 908 -6.58 27.86 37.71
N VAL A 909 -6.15 26.90 38.55
CA VAL A 909 -6.60 26.80 39.95
C VAL A 909 -6.16 28.04 40.73
N VAL A 910 -4.87 28.39 40.68
CA VAL A 910 -4.32 29.54 41.39
C VAL A 910 -4.99 30.85 41.00
N ALA A 911 -5.19 31.10 39.70
CA ALA A 911 -5.83 32.31 39.20
C ALA A 911 -7.24 32.50 39.76
N ARG A 912 -7.98 31.40 39.97
CA ARG A 912 -9.32 31.45 40.58
C ARG A 912 -9.27 31.78 42.07
N TYR A 913 -8.32 31.20 42.82
CA TYR A 913 -8.19 31.42 44.27
C TYR A 913 -7.59 32.78 44.63
N VAL A 914 -6.67 33.29 43.81
CA VAL A 914 -6.01 34.58 44.02
C VAL A 914 -6.96 35.76 43.72
N ARG A 915 -7.95 35.58 42.83
CA ARG A 915 -9.00 36.57 42.53
C ARG A 915 -10.09 36.68 43.61
N ALA A 916 -10.21 35.72 44.52
CA ALA A 916 -11.20 35.80 45.60
C ALA A 916 -10.75 36.82 46.67
N ASP A 917 -11.68 37.48 47.36
CA ASP A 917 -11.31 38.37 48.46
C ASP A 917 -10.71 37.61 49.66
N PRO A 918 -9.73 38.20 50.39
CA PRO A 918 -9.11 37.56 51.54
C PRO A 918 -10.13 37.17 52.62
N SER A 919 -11.18 37.97 52.82
CA SER A 919 -12.29 37.71 53.76
C SER A 919 -13.05 36.43 53.44
N ARG A 920 -13.24 36.13 52.15
CA ARG A 920 -13.90 34.90 51.69
C ARG A 920 -13.07 33.65 51.99
N LEU A 921 -11.74 33.76 52.08
CA LEU A 921 -10.83 32.62 52.34
C LEU A 921 -10.89 32.10 53.79
N PHE A 922 -11.35 32.92 54.74
CA PHE A 922 -11.52 32.56 56.17
C PHE A 922 -12.93 32.12 56.54
N GLY A 923 -13.86 32.04 55.57
CA GLY A 923 -15.26 31.67 55.83
C GLY A 923 -16.20 32.85 56.06
N GLY A 924 -15.78 34.08 55.73
CA GLY A 924 -16.69 35.22 55.71
C GLY A 924 -17.73 35.07 54.59
N SER A 925 -19.01 35.02 54.97
CA SER A 925 -20.16 35.02 54.07
C SER A 925 -20.38 36.40 53.43
N GLN A 926 -20.37 36.45 52.10
CA GLN A 926 -21.57 36.62 51.26
C GLN A 926 -21.32 36.01 49.87
#